data_AF-A0A397CL09-F1
#
_entry.id   AF-A0A397CL09-F1
#
_cell.length_a   1.000
_cell.length_b   1.000
_cell.length_c   1.000
_cell.angle_alpha   90.00
_cell.angle_beta   90.00
_cell.angle_gamma   90.00
#
_symmetry.space_group_name_H-M   'P 1'
#
loop_
_entity.id
_entity.type
_entity.pdbx_description
1 polymer ?
#
loop_
_entity_poly.entity_id
_entity_poly.type
_entity_poly.pdbx_seq_one_letter_code
_entity_poly.pdbx_strand_id
1 'polypeptide(L)'
;MVLDPFASRLAIGDEEWREKIRVLDELQSFVGIHASSLTSEHLNALVVPFRTMLRSSVVKKACDVFSELAQLLRQKVKPLVDKVFQAMMEARGGSNKKDYMGRAIENPPHEDDDTKHLSSQIATLEAALQLSKQVVAQLKAENESLRIEHRQSHVRMRSLQTQTTMLETLVKDADLDQQRQQVDATAAIQSKNDENRRLQGLLTSALNQVDRLSSSQWKPSAGPCRRHRFLRTRAYSLDAAVGETCEEAKSKQSTDTTRLFCQAKSQTSNPDDQTERLQNDLANMTAMVESVQVEKAQLNDQVDSLGKQLEHLQKTLHDVQVDEAFEQTKHLNMEAEFVDKIHDLEQQLEAATAENEVMTEQLATSASTYAALKAEMDVVKSQLSKVTADCTDLESDRQAVVVEIDRVRTELTSKLARKEVTLDRLKTENTMVQMKVEALMKTNEELHSIVKITEDAYYQIREDVSSQSLEEVECMAGVKAENDSLQARVQGLLKQLDAAESTNGQLRDLVTEAEADKEELKDNLQATVSQLEACQYRADMADDAVGKVRRELSSQLQAKDEELMNLTFDNQALRSQVESLGQRVDELQSCIKFTEDAYYQMREDVSSQALDDVASVAPVKAENESLQTRVHDLLEQRDELDHINQQLRHDVESLKSTLNQLHERETGMSQHLRDVEAQLQTTTEENCQLRSDLCSQSLLDAEAAEKSQHETQVLQIQVQSLHKQLVGLEAVLAVGREAYRKLQSDLDVQSHVKRDNDRLRLEIAALTDQLDALQAAEQAASSSKEELMVLSAKAAEAHAELKRVQSQASTYQHSIRDLEAR
;
A
#
# COMPACT_ATOMS: atom_id res chain seq x y z
N MET A 1 -10.32 -22.69 121.05
CA MET A 1 -9.88 -23.57 119.95
C MET A 1 -11.00 -23.83 118.94
N VAL A 2 -11.68 -22.78 118.46
CA VAL A 2 -12.76 -22.92 117.45
C VAL A 2 -12.29 -22.44 116.07
N LEU A 3 -11.38 -21.46 116.02
CA LEU A 3 -10.88 -20.87 114.76
C LEU A 3 -9.47 -21.34 114.37
N ASP A 4 -8.82 -22.15 115.22
CA ASP A 4 -7.44 -22.61 115.00
C ASP A 4 -7.25 -23.40 113.69
N PRO A 5 -8.22 -24.21 113.19
CA PRO A 5 -8.13 -24.83 111.87
C PRO A 5 -8.09 -23.80 110.73
N PHE A 6 -8.82 -22.69 110.86
CA PHE A 6 -8.80 -21.59 109.88
C PHE A 6 -7.48 -20.81 109.98
N ALA A 7 -7.00 -20.50 111.20
CA ALA A 7 -5.73 -19.82 111.40
C ALA A 7 -4.55 -20.63 110.81
N SER A 8 -4.57 -21.96 110.97
CA SER A 8 -3.58 -22.87 110.37
C SER A 8 -3.68 -22.90 108.84
N ARG A 9 -4.90 -22.94 108.27
CA ARG A 9 -5.12 -22.87 106.81
C ARG A 9 -4.93 -21.48 106.19
N LEU A 10 -4.75 -20.42 106.98
CA LEU A 10 -4.32 -19.10 106.50
C LEU A 10 -2.79 -18.93 106.51
N ALA A 11 -2.06 -19.79 107.22
CA ALA A 11 -0.61 -19.73 107.40
C ALA A 11 0.22 -20.42 106.29
N ILE A 12 -0.42 -20.83 105.19
CA ILE A 12 0.24 -21.35 103.97
C ILE A 12 1.01 -20.24 103.21
N GLY A 13 1.81 -20.66 102.22
CA GLY A 13 2.63 -19.75 101.42
C GLY A 13 1.83 -18.78 100.55
N ASP A 14 2.42 -17.64 100.18
CA ASP A 14 1.72 -16.56 99.45
C ASP A 14 1.43 -16.86 97.96
N GLU A 15 2.03 -17.91 97.41
CA GLU A 15 1.66 -18.40 96.07
C GLU A 15 0.26 -19.05 96.06
N GLU A 16 -0.17 -19.63 97.19
CA GLU A 16 -1.48 -20.28 97.37
C GLU A 16 -2.60 -19.27 97.72
N TRP A 17 -2.49 -18.03 97.21
CA TRP A 17 -3.43 -16.93 97.48
C TRP A 17 -4.91 -17.26 97.20
N ARG A 18 -5.18 -18.23 96.31
CA ARG A 18 -6.54 -18.72 96.03
C ARG A 18 -7.11 -19.55 97.19
N GLU A 19 -6.28 -20.34 97.88
CA GLU A 19 -6.70 -21.08 99.07
C GLU A 19 -6.87 -20.12 100.26
N LYS A 20 -5.98 -19.14 100.45
CA LYS A 20 -6.18 -18.08 101.46
C LYS A 20 -7.53 -17.34 101.28
N ILE A 21 -7.97 -17.10 100.05
CA ILE A 21 -9.31 -16.55 99.76
C ILE A 21 -10.42 -17.57 100.08
N ARG A 22 -10.31 -18.83 99.65
CA ARG A 22 -11.30 -19.87 99.98
C ARG A 22 -11.49 -20.03 101.48
N VAL A 23 -10.40 -20.03 102.25
CA VAL A 23 -10.43 -20.13 103.73
C VAL A 23 -11.09 -18.89 104.36
N LEU A 24 -10.97 -17.71 103.75
CA LEU A 24 -11.70 -16.51 104.15
C LEU A 24 -13.20 -16.59 103.82
N ASP A 25 -13.60 -17.16 102.68
CA ASP A 25 -15.01 -17.43 102.34
C ASP A 25 -15.64 -18.47 103.29
N GLU A 26 -14.93 -19.58 103.56
CA GLU A 26 -15.35 -20.59 104.54
C GLU A 26 -15.47 -19.99 105.95
N LEU A 27 -14.52 -19.14 106.36
CA LEU A 27 -14.56 -18.42 107.64
C LEU A 27 -15.76 -17.47 107.71
N GLN A 28 -16.04 -16.70 106.64
CA GLN A 28 -17.18 -15.78 106.58
C GLN A 28 -18.51 -16.54 106.78
N SER A 29 -18.68 -17.68 106.11
CA SER A 29 -19.84 -18.56 106.27
C SER A 29 -19.94 -19.15 107.68
N PHE A 30 -18.84 -19.67 108.23
CA PHE A 30 -18.78 -20.23 109.59
C PHE A 30 -19.14 -19.21 110.67
N VAL A 31 -18.64 -17.97 110.53
CA VAL A 31 -18.90 -16.86 111.45
C VAL A 31 -20.38 -16.48 111.47
N GLY A 32 -21.04 -16.42 110.31
CA GLY A 32 -22.47 -16.07 110.22
C GLY A 32 -23.37 -17.03 111.02
N ILE A 33 -22.95 -18.29 111.20
CA ILE A 33 -23.68 -19.31 111.96
C ILE A 33 -23.28 -19.31 113.45
N HIS A 34 -22.02 -19.01 113.78
CA HIS A 34 -21.46 -19.21 115.12
C HIS A 34 -21.08 -17.91 115.88
N ALA A 35 -21.48 -16.74 115.38
CA ALA A 35 -21.10 -15.41 115.90
C ALA A 35 -21.19 -15.25 117.44
N SER A 36 -22.22 -15.82 118.08
CA SER A 36 -22.43 -15.74 119.54
C SER A 36 -21.41 -16.50 120.40
N SER A 37 -20.55 -17.33 119.78
CA SER A 37 -19.51 -18.11 120.47
C SER A 37 -18.10 -17.53 120.35
N LEU A 38 -17.93 -16.44 119.58
CA LEU A 38 -16.62 -15.90 119.23
C LEU A 38 -16.16 -14.82 120.23
N THR A 39 -14.86 -14.80 120.54
CA THR A 39 -14.25 -13.84 121.48
C THR A 39 -13.14 -13.03 120.82
N SER A 40 -12.74 -11.90 121.43
CA SER A 40 -11.66 -11.05 120.88
C SER A 40 -10.33 -11.80 120.76
N GLU A 41 -10.04 -12.79 121.61
CA GLU A 41 -8.83 -13.62 121.52
C GLU A 41 -8.83 -14.48 120.25
N HIS A 42 -9.96 -15.15 119.93
CA HIS A 42 -10.12 -15.92 118.69
C HIS A 42 -9.95 -15.04 117.44
N LEU A 43 -10.37 -13.76 117.50
CA LEU A 43 -10.11 -12.78 116.44
C LEU A 43 -8.62 -12.45 116.29
N ASN A 44 -7.90 -12.18 117.38
CA ASN A 44 -6.46 -11.86 117.31
C ASN A 44 -5.65 -13.04 116.73
N ALA A 45 -6.03 -14.29 117.01
CA ALA A 45 -5.39 -15.48 116.45
C ALA A 45 -5.46 -15.55 114.91
N LEU A 46 -6.57 -15.09 114.33
CA LEU A 46 -6.76 -15.02 112.87
C LEU A 46 -5.94 -13.92 112.18
N VAL A 47 -5.39 -12.94 112.92
CA VAL A 47 -4.55 -11.87 112.33
C VAL A 47 -3.09 -12.31 112.15
N VAL A 48 -2.61 -13.26 112.99
CA VAL A 48 -1.21 -13.71 112.98
C VAL A 48 -0.72 -14.24 111.61
N PRO A 49 -1.50 -15.00 110.82
CA PRO A 49 -1.07 -15.51 109.51
C PRO A 49 -0.82 -14.41 108.46
N PHE A 50 -1.38 -13.21 108.62
CA PHE A 50 -1.27 -12.11 107.65
C PHE A 50 0.05 -11.31 107.74
N ARG A 51 1.05 -11.84 108.47
CA ARG A 51 2.41 -11.28 108.60
C ARG A 51 3.36 -11.66 107.44
N THR A 52 2.81 -12.01 106.28
CA THR A 52 3.53 -12.46 105.08
C THR A 52 3.16 -11.62 103.84
N MET A 53 3.80 -11.82 102.69
CA MET A 53 3.77 -10.91 101.52
C MET A 53 2.50 -11.10 100.67
N LEU A 54 1.38 -10.55 101.15
CA LEU A 54 0.05 -10.77 100.58
C LEU A 54 -0.22 -9.98 99.29
N ARG A 55 -0.90 -10.64 98.34
CA ARG A 55 -1.50 -10.01 97.15
C ARG A 55 -2.72 -9.16 97.53
N SER A 56 -2.96 -8.08 96.79
CA SER A 56 -4.04 -7.10 97.03
C SER A 56 -5.44 -7.72 97.04
N SER A 57 -5.67 -8.80 96.30
CA SER A 57 -6.94 -9.55 96.30
C SER A 57 -7.23 -10.22 97.66
N VAL A 58 -6.22 -10.84 98.28
CA VAL A 58 -6.33 -11.46 99.61
C VAL A 58 -6.52 -10.38 100.67
N VAL A 59 -5.79 -9.27 100.57
CA VAL A 59 -5.91 -8.11 101.47
C VAL A 59 -7.33 -7.55 101.46
N LYS A 60 -7.91 -7.29 100.27
CA LYS A 60 -9.27 -6.76 100.18
C LYS A 60 -10.28 -7.72 100.85
N LYS A 61 -10.26 -9.00 100.47
CA LYS A 61 -11.17 -10.01 101.01
C LYS A 61 -11.01 -10.18 102.53
N ALA A 62 -9.79 -10.09 103.06
CA ALA A 62 -9.56 -10.10 104.51
C ALA A 62 -10.20 -8.88 105.19
N CYS A 63 -9.99 -7.67 104.66
CA CYS A 63 -10.62 -6.46 105.20
C CYS A 63 -12.16 -6.51 105.15
N ASP A 64 -12.74 -7.06 104.08
CA ASP A 64 -14.19 -7.25 103.95
C ASP A 64 -14.71 -8.19 105.06
N VAL A 65 -14.12 -9.39 105.20
CA VAL A 65 -14.54 -10.41 106.19
C VAL A 65 -14.29 -9.96 107.63
N PHE A 66 -13.17 -9.29 107.93
CA PHE A 66 -12.91 -8.74 109.28
C PHE A 66 -13.82 -7.56 109.63
N SER A 67 -14.33 -6.81 108.64
CA SER A 67 -15.30 -5.73 108.86
C SER A 67 -16.68 -6.29 109.24
N GLU A 68 -17.14 -7.33 108.55
CA GLU A 68 -18.39 -8.04 108.87
C GLU A 68 -18.32 -8.72 110.25
N LEU A 69 -17.20 -9.40 110.55
CA LEU A 69 -16.89 -9.95 111.88
C LEU A 69 -17.03 -8.91 113.00
N ALA A 70 -16.47 -7.71 112.79
CA ALA A 70 -16.52 -6.64 113.78
C ALA A 70 -17.95 -6.09 113.98
N GLN A 71 -18.75 -5.99 112.91
CA GLN A 71 -20.17 -5.62 113.00
C GLN A 71 -20.99 -6.65 113.78
N LEU A 72 -20.86 -7.94 113.45
CA LEU A 72 -21.56 -9.04 114.11
C LEU A 72 -21.24 -9.11 115.61
N LEU A 73 -20.00 -8.83 115.99
CA LEU A 73 -19.55 -8.81 117.39
C LEU A 73 -19.74 -7.45 118.09
N ARG A 74 -20.40 -6.47 117.44
CA ARG A 74 -20.62 -5.10 117.92
C ARG A 74 -19.34 -4.38 118.39
N GLN A 75 -18.18 -4.76 117.84
CA GLN A 75 -16.91 -4.10 118.12
C GLN A 75 -16.71 -2.95 117.13
N LYS A 76 -15.93 -1.93 117.52
CA LYS A 76 -15.54 -0.89 116.57
C LYS A 76 -14.71 -1.54 115.46
N VAL A 77 -15.10 -1.37 114.20
CA VAL A 77 -14.41 -1.96 113.04
C VAL A 77 -12.95 -1.48 112.96
N LYS A 78 -12.74 -0.19 113.26
CA LYS A 78 -11.45 0.50 113.07
C LYS A 78 -10.26 -0.19 113.78
N PRO A 79 -10.25 -0.45 115.11
CA PRO A 79 -9.11 -1.11 115.76
C PRO A 79 -8.82 -2.56 115.33
N LEU A 80 -9.74 -3.21 114.61
CA LEU A 80 -9.56 -4.56 114.06
C LEU A 80 -8.93 -4.50 112.67
N VAL A 81 -9.47 -3.65 111.80
CA VAL A 81 -8.89 -3.37 110.47
C VAL A 81 -7.50 -2.73 110.63
N ASP A 82 -7.32 -1.77 111.56
CA ASP A 82 -6.04 -1.14 111.87
C ASP A 82 -4.99 -2.20 112.29
N LYS A 83 -5.37 -3.24 113.06
CA LYS A 83 -4.45 -4.34 113.45
C LYS A 83 -4.03 -5.21 112.26
N VAL A 84 -4.96 -5.55 111.37
CA VAL A 84 -4.68 -6.31 110.14
C VAL A 84 -3.77 -5.48 109.23
N PHE A 85 -4.07 -4.19 109.06
CA PHE A 85 -3.28 -3.26 108.25
C PHE A 85 -1.87 -3.03 108.84
N GLN A 86 -1.75 -2.92 110.16
CA GLN A 86 -0.47 -2.81 110.86
C GLN A 86 0.40 -4.07 110.66
N ALA A 87 -0.16 -5.26 110.83
CA ALA A 87 0.55 -6.52 110.60
C ALA A 87 1.01 -6.70 109.13
N MET A 88 0.20 -6.23 108.17
CA MET A 88 0.55 -6.20 106.75
C MET A 88 1.63 -5.15 106.41
N MET A 89 1.62 -3.99 107.07
CA MET A 89 2.63 -2.95 106.88
C MET A 89 3.99 -3.37 107.46
N GLU A 90 3.98 -4.07 108.60
CA GLU A 90 5.15 -4.76 109.16
C GLU A 90 5.68 -5.82 108.17
N ALA A 91 4.81 -6.63 107.58
CA ALA A 91 5.17 -7.65 106.58
C ALA A 91 5.72 -7.10 105.25
N ARG A 92 5.37 -5.86 104.88
CA ARG A 92 5.89 -5.16 103.68
C ARG A 92 7.17 -4.35 103.91
N GLY A 93 7.78 -4.44 105.10
CA GLY A 93 9.00 -3.68 105.45
C GLY A 93 8.76 -2.19 105.65
N GLY A 94 7.50 -1.76 105.87
CA GLY A 94 7.08 -0.36 105.90
C GLY A 94 7.43 0.42 107.19
N SER A 95 8.65 0.27 107.71
CA SER A 95 9.06 0.82 109.01
C SER A 95 9.68 2.23 108.97
N ASN A 96 9.17 3.12 108.12
CA ASN A 96 9.59 4.53 108.06
C ASN A 96 9.05 5.38 109.23
N LYS A 97 9.37 4.97 110.47
CA LYS A 97 9.28 5.85 111.64
C LYS A 97 10.46 6.82 111.64
N LYS A 98 10.18 8.10 111.44
CA LYS A 98 11.13 9.18 111.79
C LYS A 98 11.10 9.41 113.30
N ASP A 99 11.83 8.58 114.05
CA ASP A 99 12.07 8.83 115.48
C ASP A 99 13.04 10.02 115.65
N TYR A 100 12.47 11.22 115.65
CA TYR A 100 13.16 12.49 115.95
C TYR A 100 13.50 12.60 117.46
N MET A 101 14.37 11.73 117.97
CA MET A 101 15.17 11.93 119.19
C MET A 101 16.40 11.02 119.12
N GLY A 102 17.56 11.59 118.76
CA GLY A 102 18.74 10.80 118.41
C GLY A 102 19.77 10.59 119.52
N ARG A 103 20.73 9.69 119.28
CA ARG A 103 22.09 9.79 119.82
C ARG A 103 23.09 8.97 118.98
N ALA A 104 24.34 9.44 118.99
CA ALA A 104 25.59 8.75 118.63
C ALA A 104 25.78 8.27 117.17
N ILE A 105 26.91 8.68 116.60
CA ILE A 105 27.51 8.10 115.39
C ILE A 105 28.62 7.16 115.87
N GLU A 106 28.63 5.91 115.41
CA GLU A 106 29.83 5.05 115.42
C GLU A 106 29.97 4.34 114.07
N ASN A 107 30.97 4.77 113.29
CA ASN A 107 31.62 3.99 112.23
C ASN A 107 32.65 3.05 112.92
N PRO A 108 33.02 1.87 112.39
CA PRO A 108 33.60 1.71 111.04
C PRO A 108 33.32 0.31 110.39
N PRO A 109 34.13 -0.19 109.43
CA PRO A 109 34.18 0.27 108.03
C PRO A 109 34.02 -0.86 107.00
N HIS A 110 33.71 -0.53 105.75
CA HIS A 110 34.11 -1.34 104.58
C HIS A 110 34.07 -0.51 103.29
N GLU A 111 35.12 0.29 103.05
CA GLU A 111 35.36 0.93 101.75
C GLU A 111 36.11 -0.06 100.84
N ASP A 112 35.52 -0.44 99.69
CA ASP A 112 36.24 -0.67 98.41
C ASP A 112 35.35 -1.20 97.27
N ASP A 113 34.23 -1.87 97.54
CA ASP A 113 33.43 -2.55 96.49
C ASP A 113 32.25 -1.74 95.93
N ASP A 114 31.54 -0.96 96.77
CA ASP A 114 30.33 -0.23 96.35
C ASP A 114 30.57 0.73 95.18
N THR A 115 31.73 1.38 95.13
CA THR A 115 32.09 2.33 94.06
C THR A 115 32.28 1.64 92.71
N LYS A 116 32.82 0.42 92.68
CA LYS A 116 32.96 -0.39 91.45
C LYS A 116 31.59 -0.89 90.98
N HIS A 117 30.76 -1.34 91.92
CA HIS A 117 29.40 -1.82 91.63
C HIS A 117 28.50 -0.69 91.09
N LEU A 118 28.50 0.48 91.73
CA LEU A 118 27.77 1.67 91.26
C LEU A 118 28.26 2.15 89.89
N SER A 119 29.58 2.22 89.66
CA SER A 119 30.14 2.61 88.36
C SER A 119 29.71 1.67 87.23
N SER A 120 29.72 0.35 87.48
CA SER A 120 29.24 -0.67 86.54
C SER A 120 27.74 -0.53 86.23
N GLN A 121 26.91 -0.28 87.26
CA GLN A 121 25.47 -0.04 87.07
C GLN A 121 25.20 1.25 86.29
N ILE A 122 25.91 2.34 86.57
CA ILE A 122 25.79 3.61 85.83
C ILE A 122 26.15 3.41 84.35
N ALA A 123 27.30 2.79 84.05
CA ALA A 123 27.70 2.50 82.67
C ALA A 123 26.67 1.62 81.93
N THR A 124 26.06 0.66 82.62
CA THR A 124 24.99 -0.20 82.07
C THR A 124 23.71 0.60 81.77
N LEU A 125 23.32 1.52 82.65
CA LEU A 125 22.17 2.40 82.45
C LEU A 125 22.41 3.45 81.35
N GLU A 126 23.63 3.97 81.23
CA GLU A 126 24.02 4.86 80.13
C GLU A 126 24.00 4.14 78.78
N ALA A 127 24.51 2.91 78.70
CA ALA A 127 24.41 2.08 77.50
C ALA A 127 22.95 1.80 77.10
N ALA A 128 22.10 1.45 78.07
CA ALA A 128 20.67 1.26 77.85
C ALA A 128 19.96 2.56 77.39
N LEU A 129 20.35 3.71 77.94
CA LEU A 129 19.84 5.03 77.53
C LEU A 129 20.27 5.41 76.11
N GLN A 130 21.50 5.07 75.69
CA GLN A 130 21.94 5.30 74.31
C GLN A 130 21.23 4.38 73.32
N LEU A 131 21.04 3.09 73.64
CA LEU A 131 20.22 2.17 72.85
C LEU A 131 18.78 2.67 72.71
N SER A 132 18.17 3.16 73.80
CA SER A 132 16.84 3.78 73.78
C SER A 132 16.78 5.00 72.85
N LYS A 133 17.76 5.90 72.93
CA LYS A 133 17.88 7.06 72.02
C LYS A 133 18.04 6.64 70.55
N GLN A 134 18.83 5.59 70.27
CA GLN A 134 19.02 5.06 68.93
C GLN A 134 17.73 4.46 68.36
N VAL A 135 16.99 3.68 69.14
CA VAL A 135 15.67 3.13 68.76
C VAL A 135 14.66 4.27 68.50
N VAL A 136 14.62 5.31 69.35
CA VAL A 136 13.75 6.47 69.14
C VAL A 136 14.13 7.26 67.87
N ALA A 137 15.42 7.37 67.54
CA ALA A 137 15.86 7.98 66.29
C ALA A 137 15.47 7.14 65.06
N GLN A 138 15.62 5.82 65.13
CA GLN A 138 15.22 4.88 64.08
C GLN A 138 13.71 4.92 63.83
N LEU A 139 12.89 4.85 64.89
CA LEU A 139 11.43 4.94 64.79
C LEU A 139 10.96 6.30 64.23
N LYS A 140 11.68 7.40 64.48
CA LYS A 140 11.40 8.71 63.87
C LYS A 140 11.70 8.72 62.36
N ALA A 141 12.82 8.13 61.94
CA ALA A 141 13.16 8.01 60.52
C ALA A 141 12.16 7.11 59.76
N GLU A 142 11.76 5.99 60.38
CA GLU A 142 10.74 5.08 59.84
C GLU A 142 9.36 5.75 59.73
N ASN A 143 8.95 6.55 60.73
CA ASN A 143 7.71 7.32 60.66
C ASN A 143 7.71 8.36 59.53
N GLU A 144 8.82 9.07 59.27
CA GLU A 144 8.86 10.02 58.16
C GLU A 144 8.95 9.31 56.79
N SER A 145 9.60 8.15 56.71
CA SER A 145 9.54 7.27 55.53
C SER A 145 8.09 6.86 55.20
N LEU A 146 7.34 6.37 56.20
CA LEU A 146 5.93 6.02 56.06
C LEU A 146 5.03 7.22 55.69
N ARG A 147 5.35 8.43 56.18
CA ARG A 147 4.66 9.66 55.74
C ARG A 147 4.96 10.02 54.29
N ILE A 148 6.19 9.85 53.84
CA ILE A 148 6.58 10.07 52.43
C ILE A 148 5.87 9.03 51.54
N GLU A 149 5.86 7.76 51.92
CA GLU A 149 5.13 6.72 51.18
C GLU A 149 3.63 6.99 51.16
N HIS A 150 3.01 7.39 52.28
CA HIS A 150 1.60 7.77 52.33
C HIS A 150 1.29 8.97 51.41
N ARG A 151 2.13 10.02 51.41
CA ARG A 151 2.01 11.16 50.49
C ARG A 151 2.07 10.70 49.03
N GLN A 152 3.03 9.85 48.66
CA GLN A 152 3.14 9.29 47.31
C GLN A 152 1.93 8.43 46.93
N SER A 153 1.48 7.56 47.84
CA SER A 153 0.31 6.70 47.64
C SER A 153 -0.96 7.53 47.39
N HIS A 154 -1.13 8.62 48.14
CA HIS A 154 -2.26 9.53 47.95
C HIS A 154 -2.20 10.29 46.61
N VAL A 155 -1.01 10.66 46.12
CA VAL A 155 -0.83 11.21 44.76
C VAL A 155 -1.15 10.17 43.69
N ARG A 156 -0.69 8.92 43.84
CA ARG A 156 -1.01 7.81 42.92
C ARG A 156 -2.52 7.55 42.87
N MET A 157 -3.21 7.56 44.01
CA MET A 157 -4.67 7.41 44.05
C MET A 157 -5.40 8.54 43.31
N ARG A 158 -4.99 9.81 43.47
CA ARG A 158 -5.58 10.93 42.73
C ARG A 158 -5.38 10.78 41.22
N SER A 159 -4.18 10.39 40.78
CA SER A 159 -3.89 10.14 39.36
C SER A 159 -4.74 9.01 38.78
N LEU A 160 -4.89 7.90 39.49
CA LEU A 160 -5.79 6.79 39.11
C LEU A 160 -7.25 7.24 39.07
N GLN A 161 -7.71 8.04 40.05
CA GLN A 161 -9.07 8.56 40.08
C GLN A 161 -9.37 9.47 38.87
N THR A 162 -8.44 10.34 38.49
CA THR A 162 -8.55 11.15 37.25
C THR A 162 -8.61 10.26 36.01
N GLN A 163 -7.81 9.18 35.93
CA GLN A 163 -7.86 8.22 34.83
C GLN A 163 -9.22 7.49 34.78
N THR A 164 -9.77 7.07 35.92
CA THR A 164 -11.13 6.49 35.99
C THR A 164 -12.18 7.47 35.49
N THR A 165 -12.15 8.74 35.90
CA THR A 165 -13.11 9.75 35.43
C THR A 165 -13.01 9.99 33.91
N MET A 166 -11.81 10.00 33.33
CA MET A 166 -11.63 10.12 31.87
C MET A 166 -12.15 8.89 31.11
N LEU A 167 -11.96 7.68 31.65
CA LEU A 167 -12.52 6.47 31.06
C LEU A 167 -14.05 6.45 31.16
N GLU A 168 -14.62 6.91 32.29
CA GLU A 168 -16.06 7.07 32.45
C GLU A 168 -16.69 8.10 31.51
N THR A 169 -15.99 9.17 31.12
CA THR A 169 -16.48 10.09 30.09
C THR A 169 -16.40 9.46 28.71
N LEU A 170 -15.26 8.84 28.35
CA LEU A 170 -15.08 8.20 27.04
C LEU A 170 -16.09 7.06 26.78
N VAL A 171 -16.47 6.29 27.81
CA VAL A 171 -17.54 5.28 27.70
C VAL A 171 -18.91 5.94 27.46
N LYS A 172 -19.24 7.02 28.17
CA LYS A 172 -20.52 7.75 27.98
C LYS A 172 -20.60 8.40 26.60
N ASP A 173 -19.49 8.94 26.10
CA ASP A 173 -19.42 9.53 24.76
C ASP A 173 -19.58 8.45 23.68
N ALA A 174 -18.97 7.27 23.86
CA ALA A 174 -19.16 6.11 22.97
C ALA A 174 -20.60 5.56 23.00
N ASP A 175 -21.24 5.47 24.18
CA ASP A 175 -22.66 5.09 24.32
C ASP A 175 -23.57 6.09 23.59
N LEU A 176 -23.28 7.39 23.67
CA LEU A 176 -24.03 8.45 22.98
C LEU A 176 -23.86 8.39 21.46
N ASP A 177 -22.65 8.13 20.96
CA ASP A 177 -22.42 7.95 19.52
C ASP A 177 -23.06 6.66 19.00
N GLN A 178 -23.07 5.58 19.79
CA GLN A 178 -23.80 4.36 19.44
C GLN A 178 -25.32 4.61 19.38
N GLN A 179 -25.88 5.43 20.29
CA GLN A 179 -27.28 5.85 20.21
C GLN A 179 -27.56 6.71 18.97
N ARG A 180 -26.69 7.66 18.62
CA ARG A 180 -26.81 8.46 17.39
C ARG A 180 -26.84 7.57 16.15
N GLN A 181 -25.90 6.63 16.03
CA GLN A 181 -25.86 5.69 14.91
C GLN A 181 -27.12 4.81 14.82
N GLN A 182 -27.73 4.41 15.95
CA GLN A 182 -29.01 3.69 15.94
C GLN A 182 -30.20 4.57 15.50
N VAL A 183 -30.22 5.85 15.89
CA VAL A 183 -31.23 6.82 15.43
C VAL A 183 -31.09 7.08 13.93
N ASP A 184 -29.88 7.30 13.43
CA ASP A 184 -29.63 7.54 12.01
C ASP A 184 -29.94 6.28 11.16
N ALA A 185 -29.58 5.09 11.64
CA ALA A 185 -29.93 3.84 10.98
C ALA A 185 -31.45 3.61 10.93
N THR A 186 -32.19 3.89 12.01
CA THR A 186 -33.66 3.78 12.00
C THR A 186 -34.32 4.83 11.11
N ALA A 187 -33.79 6.06 11.06
CA ALA A 187 -34.24 7.09 10.11
C ALA A 187 -34.00 6.69 8.64
N ALA A 188 -32.85 6.10 8.32
CA ALA A 188 -32.55 5.60 6.98
C ALA A 188 -33.47 4.43 6.58
N ILE A 189 -33.75 3.50 7.51
CA ILE A 189 -34.71 2.41 7.30
C ILE A 189 -36.13 2.95 7.09
N GLN A 190 -36.55 3.95 7.87
CA GLN A 190 -37.85 4.63 7.72
C GLN A 190 -37.98 5.22 6.30
N SER A 191 -36.98 6.00 5.86
CA SER A 191 -36.92 6.60 4.53
C SER A 191 -37.02 5.56 3.40
N LYS A 192 -36.27 4.45 3.50
CA LYS A 192 -36.34 3.36 2.49
C LYS A 192 -37.65 2.59 2.51
N ASN A 193 -38.35 2.51 3.65
CA ASN A 193 -39.69 1.95 3.71
C ASN A 193 -40.74 2.86 3.05
N ASP A 194 -40.63 4.18 3.23
CA ASP A 194 -41.53 5.14 2.57
C ASP A 194 -41.28 5.27 1.06
N GLU A 195 -40.02 5.18 0.62
CA GLU A 195 -39.68 5.03 -0.81
C GLU A 195 -40.29 3.74 -1.39
N ASN A 196 -40.18 2.60 -0.70
CA ASN A 196 -40.80 1.34 -1.13
C ASN A 196 -42.33 1.43 -1.21
N ARG A 197 -43.00 2.09 -0.24
CA ARG A 197 -44.45 2.36 -0.30
C ARG A 197 -44.82 3.20 -1.52
N ARG A 198 -44.01 4.22 -1.85
CA ARG A 198 -44.20 5.08 -3.04
C ARG A 198 -44.05 4.28 -4.33
N LEU A 199 -43.03 3.42 -4.43
CA LEU A 199 -42.80 2.55 -5.58
C LEU A 199 -43.90 1.50 -5.74
N GLN A 200 -44.38 0.89 -4.64
CA GLN A 200 -45.53 -0.01 -4.66
C GLN A 200 -46.80 0.70 -5.14
N GLY A 201 -47.06 1.93 -4.67
CA GLY A 201 -48.19 2.74 -5.16
C GLY A 201 -48.12 3.05 -6.67
N LEU A 202 -46.92 3.37 -7.18
CA LEU A 202 -46.69 3.57 -8.62
C LEU A 202 -46.90 2.29 -9.42
N LEU A 203 -46.38 1.15 -8.95
CA LEU A 203 -46.56 -0.17 -9.58
C LEU A 203 -48.03 -0.58 -9.60
N THR A 204 -48.76 -0.39 -8.49
CA THR A 204 -50.21 -0.63 -8.42
C THR A 204 -50.97 0.28 -9.39
N SER A 205 -50.57 1.55 -9.53
CA SER A 205 -51.16 2.47 -10.50
C SER A 205 -50.92 2.02 -11.95
N ALA A 206 -49.69 1.58 -12.28
CA ALA A 206 -49.34 1.08 -13.59
C ALA A 206 -50.11 -0.21 -13.95
N LEU A 207 -50.20 -1.18 -13.04
CA LEU A 207 -51.02 -2.39 -13.22
C LEU A 207 -52.50 -2.03 -13.47
N ASN A 208 -53.07 -1.10 -12.70
CA ASN A 208 -54.42 -0.59 -12.92
C ASN A 208 -54.62 0.15 -14.26
N GLN A 209 -53.56 0.64 -14.91
CA GLN A 209 -53.62 1.16 -16.28
C GLN A 209 -53.55 0.04 -17.31
N VAL A 210 -52.69 -0.96 -17.10
CA VAL A 210 -52.58 -2.14 -17.98
C VAL A 210 -53.90 -2.92 -18.02
N ASP A 211 -54.59 -3.10 -16.88
CA ASP A 211 -55.90 -3.78 -16.84
C ASP A 211 -57.02 -2.97 -17.52
N ARG A 212 -56.95 -1.64 -17.48
CA ARG A 212 -57.89 -0.78 -18.23
C ARG A 212 -57.65 -0.87 -19.74
N LEU A 213 -56.38 -0.94 -20.16
CA LEU A 213 -56.01 -1.09 -21.56
C LEU A 213 -56.38 -2.49 -22.09
N SER A 214 -56.07 -3.56 -21.35
CA SER A 214 -56.43 -4.94 -21.73
C SER A 214 -57.94 -5.14 -21.87
N SER A 215 -58.73 -4.51 -20.98
CA SER A 215 -60.20 -4.52 -21.00
C SER A 215 -60.83 -3.65 -22.09
N SER A 216 -60.05 -2.81 -22.79
CA SER A 216 -60.55 -1.85 -23.79
C SER A 216 -60.50 -2.34 -25.24
N GLN A 217 -59.83 -3.47 -25.48
CA GLN A 217 -59.80 -4.15 -26.78
C GLN A 217 -60.41 -5.57 -26.63
N TRP A 218 -60.35 -6.39 -27.68
CA TRP A 218 -60.95 -7.75 -27.74
C TRP A 218 -62.49 -7.82 -27.75
N LYS A 219 -63.08 -7.60 -28.92
CA LYS A 219 -64.16 -8.48 -29.42
C LYS A 219 -63.74 -9.12 -30.75
N PRO A 220 -64.06 -10.40 -31.00
CA PRO A 220 -63.42 -11.18 -32.06
C PRO A 220 -64.22 -11.22 -33.38
N SER A 221 -63.54 -11.56 -34.48
CA SER A 221 -64.16 -12.00 -35.73
C SER A 221 -63.40 -13.16 -36.37
N ALA A 222 -64.13 -14.10 -36.95
CA ALA A 222 -63.70 -15.43 -37.37
C ALA A 222 -62.83 -15.50 -38.65
N GLY A 223 -62.17 -16.64 -38.87
CA GLY A 223 -61.83 -17.12 -40.23
C GLY A 223 -60.50 -17.88 -40.38
N PRO A 224 -60.47 -19.14 -40.88
CA PRO A 224 -59.23 -19.93 -41.00
C PRO A 224 -58.88 -20.39 -42.43
N CYS A 225 -57.57 -20.63 -42.74
CA CYS A 225 -57.14 -21.83 -43.50
C CYS A 225 -55.61 -22.07 -43.62
N ARG A 226 -55.17 -23.25 -43.14
CA ARG A 226 -54.40 -24.33 -43.82
C ARG A 226 -53.19 -24.05 -44.77
N ARG A 227 -52.11 -24.80 -44.46
CA ARG A 227 -51.27 -25.70 -45.33
C ARG A 227 -50.04 -25.17 -46.14
N HIS A 228 -48.86 -25.56 -45.64
CA HIS A 228 -47.92 -26.56 -46.23
C HIS A 228 -47.25 -26.42 -47.63
N ARG A 229 -45.91 -26.66 -47.61
CA ARG A 229 -45.06 -27.45 -48.56
C ARG A 229 -44.45 -26.83 -49.84
N PHE A 230 -43.12 -26.63 -49.75
CA PHE A 230 -42.03 -27.29 -50.53
C PHE A 230 -41.85 -27.13 -52.08
N LEU A 231 -40.55 -27.00 -52.45
CA LEU A 231 -39.81 -27.49 -53.65
C LEU A 231 -39.65 -26.65 -54.95
N ARG A 232 -38.36 -26.55 -55.35
CA ARG A 232 -37.75 -26.68 -56.70
C ARG A 232 -37.96 -25.65 -57.84
N THR A 233 -36.84 -25.00 -58.19
CA THR A 233 -36.19 -24.95 -59.53
C THR A 233 -36.99 -25.27 -60.82
N ARG A 234 -36.95 -24.37 -61.81
CA ARG A 234 -36.34 -24.65 -63.15
C ARG A 234 -36.03 -23.36 -63.94
N ALA A 235 -35.48 -23.51 -65.16
CA ALA A 235 -34.84 -22.46 -65.97
C ALA A 235 -35.41 -22.36 -67.41
N TYR A 236 -34.93 -21.36 -68.17
CA TYR A 236 -34.99 -21.17 -69.63
C TYR A 236 -33.69 -20.43 -70.08
N SER A 237 -33.03 -20.57 -71.25
CA SER A 237 -33.28 -21.15 -72.61
C SER A 237 -34.04 -20.24 -73.59
N LEU A 238 -33.58 -19.89 -74.80
CA LEU A 238 -32.34 -20.14 -75.58
C LEU A 238 -31.81 -18.77 -76.16
N ASP A 239 -31.13 -18.55 -77.29
CA ASP A 239 -30.66 -19.35 -78.45
C ASP A 239 -29.60 -18.59 -79.32
N ALA A 240 -28.99 -19.29 -80.31
CA ALA A 240 -28.35 -18.80 -81.56
C ALA A 240 -27.07 -17.90 -81.48
N ALA A 241 -26.12 -17.86 -82.46
CA ALA A 241 -25.75 -18.68 -83.65
C ALA A 241 -24.50 -18.01 -84.35
N VAL A 242 -23.69 -18.55 -85.30
CA VAL A 242 -23.31 -19.89 -85.83
C VAL A 242 -22.05 -19.72 -86.75
N GLY A 243 -21.16 -20.71 -86.85
CA GLY A 243 -20.16 -20.89 -87.95
C GLY A 243 -18.75 -20.29 -87.73
N GLU A 244 -17.66 -20.74 -88.39
CA GLU A 244 -17.45 -21.93 -89.28
C GLU A 244 -15.92 -22.27 -89.43
N THR A 245 -15.52 -23.27 -90.24
CA THR A 245 -14.13 -23.85 -90.33
C THR A 245 -13.71 -24.22 -91.79
N CYS A 246 -12.57 -24.82 -92.19
CA CYS A 246 -11.45 -25.54 -91.52
C CYS A 246 -10.16 -25.65 -92.41
N GLU A 247 -9.06 -26.18 -91.83
CA GLU A 247 -8.03 -27.08 -92.44
C GLU A 247 -6.90 -26.59 -93.39
N GLU A 248 -6.06 -27.54 -93.87
CA GLU A 248 -4.65 -27.38 -94.27
C GLU A 248 -4.29 -27.58 -95.78
N ALA A 249 -3.06 -27.20 -96.13
CA ALA A 249 -2.08 -27.91 -97.00
C ALA A 249 -2.22 -28.04 -98.55
N LYS A 250 -1.18 -27.49 -99.23
CA LYS A 250 -0.37 -28.06 -100.35
C LYS A 250 -0.93 -28.20 -101.81
N SER A 251 -0.24 -27.50 -102.74
CA SER A 251 0.42 -28.05 -103.98
C SER A 251 -0.13 -27.76 -105.41
N LYS A 252 0.82 -27.56 -106.36
CA LYS A 252 0.86 -27.81 -107.84
C LYS A 252 0.37 -26.81 -108.92
N GLN A 253 1.27 -26.58 -109.90
CA GLN A 253 1.08 -26.29 -111.36
C GLN A 253 0.36 -24.95 -111.74
N SER A 254 0.33 -24.39 -112.97
CA SER A 254 0.75 -24.72 -114.37
C SER A 254 0.70 -23.41 -115.24
N THR A 255 1.19 -23.17 -116.49
CA THR A 255 2.10 -23.79 -117.51
C THR A 255 2.45 -22.75 -118.62
N ASP A 256 3.26 -23.11 -119.65
CA ASP A 256 3.24 -22.60 -121.06
C ASP A 256 3.77 -21.18 -121.44
N THR A 257 4.21 -20.84 -122.68
CA THR A 257 4.57 -21.61 -123.92
C THR A 257 5.47 -20.80 -124.89
N THR A 258 6.24 -21.47 -125.78
CA THR A 258 6.64 -21.05 -127.17
C THR A 258 7.25 -22.26 -127.92
N ARG A 259 7.51 -22.21 -129.24
CA ARG A 259 7.72 -23.37 -130.15
C ARG A 259 8.44 -23.00 -131.47
N LEU A 260 9.10 -23.97 -132.18
CA LEU A 260 8.99 -24.31 -133.63
C LEU A 260 10.29 -24.82 -134.36
N PHE A 261 10.23 -26.07 -134.91
CA PHE A 261 10.76 -26.59 -136.21
C PHE A 261 12.28 -26.56 -136.62
N CYS A 262 12.79 -27.32 -137.62
CA CYS A 262 12.71 -28.78 -137.96
C CYS A 262 13.54 -29.21 -139.23
N GLN A 263 13.92 -30.51 -139.33
CA GLN A 263 14.25 -31.35 -140.54
C GLN A 263 15.64 -31.35 -141.29
N ALA A 264 16.44 -32.42 -141.06
CA ALA A 264 16.80 -33.56 -141.98
C ALA A 264 17.73 -33.50 -143.25
N LYS A 265 18.64 -34.53 -143.34
CA LYS A 265 19.12 -35.37 -144.49
C LYS A 265 20.39 -35.10 -145.37
N SER A 266 21.47 -35.88 -145.09
CA SER A 266 22.27 -36.81 -145.96
C SER A 266 23.06 -36.44 -147.27
N GLN A 267 24.41 -36.60 -147.19
CA GLN A 267 25.39 -37.29 -148.08
C GLN A 267 25.92 -36.76 -149.47
N THR A 268 27.28 -36.65 -149.55
CA THR A 268 28.26 -37.03 -150.62
C THR A 268 28.65 -36.14 -151.85
N SER A 269 29.95 -36.26 -152.24
CA SER A 269 30.66 -35.89 -153.52
C SER A 269 31.52 -34.58 -153.57
N ASN A 270 32.42 -34.48 -154.59
CA ASN A 270 33.69 -33.70 -154.66
C ASN A 270 34.24 -33.65 -156.12
N PRO A 271 35.17 -32.77 -156.62
CA PRO A 271 35.71 -31.44 -156.20
C PRO A 271 35.59 -30.31 -157.28
N ASP A 272 36.19 -29.11 -157.06
CA ASP A 272 37.05 -28.33 -158.02
C ASP A 272 37.43 -26.89 -157.54
N ASP A 273 38.31 -26.82 -156.53
CA ASP A 273 39.54 -25.98 -156.44
C ASP A 273 39.61 -24.43 -156.46
N GLN A 274 38.57 -23.61 -156.73
CA GLN A 274 38.72 -22.13 -156.58
C GLN A 274 37.72 -21.36 -155.71
N THR A 275 36.59 -21.93 -155.33
CA THR A 275 35.84 -21.43 -154.15
C THR A 275 36.55 -21.80 -152.84
N GLU A 276 37.30 -22.90 -152.82
CA GLU A 276 37.80 -23.57 -151.60
C GLU A 276 38.87 -22.83 -150.78
N ARG A 277 39.34 -21.66 -151.25
CA ARG A 277 40.15 -20.73 -150.43
C ARG A 277 39.33 -19.56 -149.94
N LEU A 278 38.95 -18.61 -150.80
CA LEU A 278 38.26 -17.40 -150.33
C LEU A 278 36.88 -17.65 -149.70
N GLN A 279 36.14 -18.69 -150.11
CA GLN A 279 34.88 -19.05 -149.46
C GLN A 279 35.11 -19.82 -148.16
N ASN A 280 36.23 -20.53 -148.03
CA ASN A 280 36.67 -21.22 -146.82
C ASN A 280 37.23 -20.21 -145.79
N ASP A 281 38.00 -19.21 -146.23
CA ASP A 281 38.44 -18.07 -145.40
C ASP A 281 37.24 -17.24 -144.90
N LEU A 282 36.23 -17.00 -145.75
CA LEU A 282 34.97 -16.37 -145.32
C LEU A 282 34.17 -17.25 -144.37
N ALA A 283 34.07 -18.57 -144.62
CA ALA A 283 33.39 -19.50 -143.72
C ALA A 283 34.11 -19.61 -142.36
N ASN A 284 35.45 -19.67 -142.36
CA ASN A 284 36.27 -19.71 -141.15
C ASN A 284 36.21 -18.38 -140.38
N MET A 285 36.26 -17.22 -141.05
CA MET A 285 36.04 -15.93 -140.39
C MET A 285 34.61 -15.79 -139.86
N THR A 286 33.61 -16.28 -140.58
CA THR A 286 32.21 -16.27 -140.09
C THR A 286 32.06 -17.18 -138.87
N ALA A 287 32.54 -18.42 -138.94
CA ALA A 287 32.53 -19.37 -137.83
C ALA A 287 33.40 -18.89 -136.64
N MET A 288 34.47 -18.13 -136.87
CA MET A 288 35.29 -17.54 -135.81
C MET A 288 34.61 -16.32 -135.18
N VAL A 289 33.89 -15.49 -135.95
CA VAL A 289 33.04 -14.41 -135.44
C VAL A 289 31.85 -14.99 -134.66
N GLU A 290 31.20 -16.04 -135.17
CA GLU A 290 30.15 -16.78 -134.47
C GLU A 290 30.70 -17.43 -133.19
N SER A 291 31.89 -18.03 -133.21
CA SER A 291 32.56 -18.56 -132.02
C SER A 291 32.84 -17.48 -130.99
N VAL A 292 33.32 -16.30 -131.39
CA VAL A 292 33.55 -15.15 -130.50
C VAL A 292 32.23 -14.53 -130.02
N GLN A 293 31.14 -14.61 -130.80
CA GLN A 293 29.81 -14.21 -130.36
C GLN A 293 29.20 -15.20 -129.36
N VAL A 294 29.44 -16.50 -129.53
CA VAL A 294 29.07 -17.56 -128.56
C VAL A 294 29.90 -17.43 -127.28
N GLU A 295 31.21 -17.22 -127.38
CA GLU A 295 32.09 -16.95 -126.23
C GLU A 295 31.68 -15.67 -125.50
N LYS A 296 31.38 -14.59 -126.23
CA LYS A 296 30.83 -13.35 -125.64
C LYS A 296 29.49 -13.58 -124.96
N ALA A 297 28.60 -14.39 -125.53
CA ALA A 297 27.32 -14.74 -124.90
C ALA A 297 27.55 -15.53 -123.60
N GLN A 298 28.42 -16.56 -123.63
CA GLN A 298 28.79 -17.35 -122.45
C GLN A 298 29.43 -16.50 -121.35
N LEU A 299 30.30 -15.55 -121.70
CA LEU A 299 30.88 -14.59 -120.75
C LEU A 299 29.81 -13.64 -120.18
N ASN A 300 28.83 -13.23 -120.98
CA ASN A 300 27.72 -12.40 -120.50
C ASN A 300 26.78 -13.18 -119.57
N ASP A 301 26.49 -14.46 -119.88
CA ASP A 301 25.75 -15.38 -119.01
C ASP A 301 26.50 -15.64 -117.69
N GLN A 302 27.84 -15.74 -117.73
CA GLN A 302 28.68 -15.83 -116.53
C GLN A 302 28.65 -14.54 -115.70
N VAL A 303 28.69 -13.36 -116.33
CA VAL A 303 28.55 -12.06 -115.63
C VAL A 303 27.17 -11.93 -114.99
N ASP A 304 26.09 -12.32 -115.68
CA ASP A 304 24.72 -12.35 -115.14
C ASP A 304 24.58 -13.36 -113.99
N SER A 305 25.27 -14.50 -114.06
CA SER A 305 25.31 -15.51 -113.00
C SER A 305 26.04 -14.99 -111.76
N LEU A 306 27.22 -14.38 -111.95
CA LEU A 306 28.01 -13.75 -110.88
C LEU A 306 27.28 -12.55 -110.26
N GLY A 307 26.54 -11.77 -111.05
CA GLY A 307 25.68 -10.68 -110.57
C GLY A 307 24.59 -11.19 -109.63
N LYS A 308 23.88 -12.26 -110.02
CA LYS A 308 22.85 -12.92 -109.18
C LYS A 308 23.45 -13.56 -107.92
N GLN A 309 24.68 -14.09 -108.00
CA GLN A 309 25.41 -14.58 -106.82
C GLN A 309 25.81 -13.43 -105.88
N LEU A 310 26.30 -12.30 -106.40
CA LEU A 310 26.59 -11.11 -105.60
C LEU A 310 25.33 -10.53 -104.93
N GLU A 311 24.21 -10.45 -105.63
CA GLU A 311 22.94 -9.98 -105.10
C GLU A 311 22.40 -10.91 -103.99
N HIS A 312 22.53 -12.24 -104.17
CA HIS A 312 22.21 -13.22 -103.13
C HIS A 312 23.15 -13.15 -101.91
N LEU A 313 24.45 -12.93 -102.13
CA LEU A 313 25.45 -12.76 -101.05
C LEU A 313 25.26 -11.43 -100.30
N GLN A 314 24.92 -10.34 -100.99
CA GLN A 314 24.55 -9.07 -100.35
C GLN A 314 23.29 -9.22 -99.51
N LYS A 315 22.27 -9.94 -100.01
CA LYS A 315 21.06 -10.21 -99.24
C LYS A 315 21.34 -11.07 -98.01
N THR A 316 22.04 -12.20 -98.15
CA THR A 316 22.35 -13.07 -97.00
C THR A 316 23.27 -12.41 -95.98
N LEU A 317 24.18 -11.53 -96.41
CA LEU A 317 24.95 -10.67 -95.50
C LEU A 317 24.05 -9.70 -94.71
N HIS A 318 23.05 -9.09 -95.37
CA HIS A 318 22.12 -8.18 -94.73
C HIS A 318 21.16 -8.90 -93.76
N ASP A 319 20.61 -10.05 -94.18
CA ASP A 319 19.75 -10.89 -93.34
C ASP A 319 20.50 -11.29 -92.04
N VAL A 320 21.77 -11.73 -92.15
CA VAL A 320 22.64 -12.04 -90.98
C VAL A 320 22.91 -10.81 -90.09
N GLN A 321 23.13 -9.63 -90.66
CA GLN A 321 23.33 -8.39 -89.89
C GLN A 321 22.07 -7.98 -89.10
N VAL A 322 20.87 -8.29 -89.61
CA VAL A 322 19.61 -8.04 -88.91
C VAL A 322 19.41 -9.05 -87.77
N ASP A 323 19.69 -10.34 -88.01
CA ASP A 323 19.63 -11.37 -86.97
C ASP A 323 20.64 -11.10 -85.83
N GLU A 324 21.87 -10.69 -86.15
CA GLU A 324 22.90 -10.34 -85.16
C GLU A 324 22.48 -9.13 -84.31
N ALA A 325 21.90 -8.08 -84.94
CA ALA A 325 21.36 -6.93 -84.21
C ALA A 325 20.14 -7.28 -83.34
N PHE A 326 19.29 -8.21 -83.79
CA PHE A 326 18.14 -8.67 -83.01
C PHE A 326 18.57 -9.44 -81.76
N GLU A 327 19.48 -10.40 -81.88
CA GLU A 327 19.99 -11.16 -80.73
C GLU A 327 20.84 -10.29 -79.79
N GLN A 328 21.57 -9.27 -80.29
CA GLN A 328 22.18 -8.25 -79.42
C GLN A 328 21.14 -7.45 -78.63
N THR A 329 20.07 -7.01 -79.28
CA THR A 329 18.98 -6.25 -78.62
C THR A 329 18.30 -7.08 -77.53
N LYS A 330 18.08 -8.37 -77.80
CA LYS A 330 17.53 -9.36 -76.86
C LYS A 330 18.47 -9.64 -75.68
N HIS A 331 19.78 -9.74 -75.92
CA HIS A 331 20.77 -9.84 -74.86
C HIS A 331 20.77 -8.61 -73.94
N LEU A 332 20.75 -7.40 -74.51
CA LEU A 332 20.69 -6.14 -73.74
C LEU A 332 19.40 -6.03 -72.91
N ASN A 333 18.26 -6.54 -73.40
CA ASN A 333 17.02 -6.57 -72.63
C ASN A 333 17.11 -7.53 -71.42
N MET A 334 17.72 -8.71 -71.61
CA MET A 334 17.97 -9.63 -70.51
C MET A 334 18.99 -9.07 -69.50
N GLU A 335 20.02 -8.36 -69.95
CA GLU A 335 20.94 -7.66 -69.05
C GLU A 335 20.24 -6.55 -68.24
N ALA A 336 19.32 -5.79 -68.84
CA ALA A 336 18.50 -4.82 -68.12
C ALA A 336 17.60 -5.50 -67.06
N GLU A 337 16.89 -6.57 -67.42
CA GLU A 337 16.08 -7.35 -66.48
C GLU A 337 16.92 -7.91 -65.31
N PHE A 338 18.16 -8.34 -65.56
CA PHE A 338 19.08 -8.77 -64.50
C PHE A 338 19.60 -7.61 -63.65
N VAL A 339 19.83 -6.42 -64.21
CA VAL A 339 20.24 -5.23 -63.45
C VAL A 339 19.12 -4.76 -62.52
N ASP A 340 17.88 -4.70 -62.99
CA ASP A 340 16.72 -4.40 -62.15
C ASP A 340 16.57 -5.45 -61.04
N LYS A 341 16.77 -6.75 -61.36
CA LYS A 341 16.74 -7.84 -60.37
C LYS A 341 17.86 -7.78 -59.33
N ILE A 342 19.04 -7.28 -59.71
CA ILE A 342 20.15 -7.03 -58.78
C ILE A 342 19.79 -5.85 -57.87
N HIS A 343 19.23 -4.77 -58.41
CA HIS A 343 18.83 -3.60 -57.62
C HIS A 343 17.73 -3.91 -56.60
N ASP A 344 16.72 -4.70 -56.98
CA ASP A 344 15.70 -5.28 -56.09
C ASP A 344 16.35 -5.98 -54.87
N LEU A 345 17.39 -6.78 -55.12
CA LEU A 345 18.06 -7.62 -54.12
C LEU A 345 19.03 -6.81 -53.26
N GLU A 346 19.72 -5.81 -53.83
CA GLU A 346 20.54 -4.85 -53.09
C GLU A 346 19.68 -4.04 -52.12
N GLN A 347 18.53 -3.52 -52.57
CA GLN A 347 17.60 -2.77 -51.72
C GLN A 347 17.00 -3.64 -50.60
N GLN A 348 16.66 -4.90 -50.90
CA GLN A 348 16.21 -5.86 -49.87
C GLN A 348 17.31 -6.17 -48.85
N LEU A 349 18.56 -6.32 -49.29
CA LEU A 349 19.70 -6.56 -48.40
C LEU A 349 20.00 -5.34 -47.51
N GLU A 350 19.98 -4.13 -48.07
CA GLU A 350 20.24 -2.89 -47.34
C GLU A 350 19.13 -2.61 -46.30
N ALA A 351 17.86 -2.82 -46.67
CA ALA A 351 16.73 -2.75 -45.74
C ALA A 351 16.84 -3.78 -44.60
N ALA A 352 17.15 -5.05 -44.92
CA ALA A 352 17.35 -6.09 -43.92
C ALA A 352 18.57 -5.83 -43.02
N THR A 353 19.60 -5.14 -43.53
CA THR A 353 20.77 -4.75 -42.73
C THR A 353 20.39 -3.67 -41.71
N ALA A 354 19.69 -2.63 -42.15
CA ALA A 354 19.17 -1.59 -41.25
C ALA A 354 18.18 -2.14 -40.20
N GLU A 355 17.32 -3.09 -40.58
CA GLU A 355 16.44 -3.78 -39.62
C GLU A 355 17.24 -4.56 -38.57
N ASN A 356 18.32 -5.24 -38.95
CA ASN A 356 19.20 -5.94 -38.01
C ASN A 356 19.95 -4.98 -37.07
N GLU A 357 20.38 -3.80 -37.54
CA GLU A 357 20.97 -2.76 -36.68
C GLU A 357 19.96 -2.27 -35.64
N VAL A 358 18.75 -1.90 -36.07
CA VAL A 358 17.66 -1.47 -35.16
C VAL A 358 17.29 -2.56 -34.15
N MET A 359 17.18 -3.81 -34.58
CA MET A 359 16.92 -4.95 -33.70
C MET A 359 18.07 -5.16 -32.70
N THR A 360 19.32 -4.91 -33.09
CA THR A 360 20.50 -5.00 -32.20
C THR A 360 20.48 -3.89 -31.15
N GLU A 361 20.11 -2.66 -31.50
CA GLU A 361 19.94 -1.57 -30.53
C GLU A 361 18.76 -1.82 -29.55
N GLN A 362 17.66 -2.38 -30.04
CA GLN A 362 16.54 -2.82 -29.19
C GLN A 362 16.95 -3.94 -28.22
N LEU A 363 17.83 -4.86 -28.65
CA LEU A 363 18.34 -5.95 -27.81
C LEU A 363 19.35 -5.42 -26.77
N ALA A 364 20.19 -4.46 -27.12
CA ALA A 364 21.11 -3.79 -26.19
C ALA A 364 20.37 -2.95 -25.14
N THR A 365 19.36 -2.18 -25.55
CA THR A 365 18.54 -1.36 -24.63
C THR A 365 17.68 -2.21 -23.71
N SER A 366 17.06 -3.29 -24.20
CA SER A 366 16.31 -4.23 -23.35
C SER A 366 17.18 -5.04 -22.39
N ALA A 367 18.42 -5.38 -22.78
CA ALA A 367 19.41 -5.95 -21.85
C ALA A 367 19.78 -4.97 -20.72
N SER A 368 19.90 -3.68 -21.04
CA SER A 368 20.16 -2.61 -20.06
C SER A 368 19.00 -2.40 -19.08
N THR A 369 17.75 -2.35 -19.56
CA THR A 369 16.58 -2.21 -18.68
C THR A 369 16.35 -3.45 -17.83
N TYR A 370 16.61 -4.65 -18.35
CA TYR A 370 16.60 -5.89 -17.55
C TYR A 370 17.65 -5.85 -16.43
N ALA A 371 18.86 -5.36 -16.70
CA ALA A 371 19.91 -5.20 -15.68
C ALA A 371 19.51 -4.20 -14.58
N ALA A 372 18.89 -3.07 -14.95
CA ALA A 372 18.36 -2.08 -14.01
C ALA A 372 17.24 -2.65 -13.13
N LEU A 373 16.21 -3.25 -13.75
CA LEU A 373 15.09 -3.90 -13.04
C LEU A 373 15.56 -5.01 -12.09
N LYS A 374 16.61 -5.75 -12.46
CA LYS A 374 17.20 -6.78 -11.60
C LYS A 374 17.89 -6.17 -10.38
N ALA A 375 18.63 -5.07 -10.55
CA ALA A 375 19.24 -4.35 -9.44
C ALA A 375 18.18 -3.75 -8.49
N GLU A 376 17.09 -3.18 -9.03
CA GLU A 376 15.94 -2.72 -8.25
C GLU A 376 15.28 -3.88 -7.49
N MET A 377 15.08 -5.03 -8.13
CA MET A 377 14.51 -6.22 -7.47
C MET A 377 15.39 -6.74 -6.32
N ASP A 378 16.72 -6.75 -6.47
CA ASP A 378 17.63 -7.12 -5.38
C ASP A 378 17.63 -6.07 -4.24
N VAL A 379 17.47 -4.78 -4.54
CA VAL A 379 17.24 -3.73 -3.53
C VAL A 379 15.91 -3.95 -2.78
N VAL A 380 14.79 -4.14 -3.50
CA VAL A 380 13.47 -4.41 -2.89
C VAL A 380 13.50 -5.68 -2.04
N LYS A 381 14.21 -6.73 -2.50
CA LYS A 381 14.42 -7.97 -1.75
C LYS A 381 15.22 -7.75 -0.46
N SER A 382 16.23 -6.88 -0.48
CA SER A 382 16.96 -6.48 0.74
C SER A 382 16.05 -5.72 1.71
N GLN A 383 15.22 -4.78 1.22
CA GLN A 383 14.26 -4.04 2.03
C GLN A 383 13.19 -4.96 2.64
N LEU A 384 12.65 -5.90 1.86
CA LEU A 384 11.72 -6.92 2.34
C LEU A 384 12.33 -7.75 3.48
N SER A 385 13.59 -8.17 3.34
CA SER A 385 14.29 -8.93 4.39
C SER A 385 14.48 -8.11 5.68
N LYS A 386 14.75 -6.80 5.57
CA LYS A 386 14.83 -5.90 6.71
C LYS A 386 13.46 -5.71 7.38
N VAL A 387 12.41 -5.39 6.62
CA VAL A 387 11.05 -5.22 7.15
C VAL A 387 10.54 -6.51 7.80
N THR A 388 10.90 -7.68 7.26
CA THR A 388 10.57 -8.97 7.89
C THR A 388 11.23 -9.11 9.27
N ALA A 389 12.49 -8.70 9.42
CA ALA A 389 13.19 -8.70 10.71
C ALA A 389 12.61 -7.65 11.68
N ASP A 390 12.40 -6.42 11.21
CA ASP A 390 11.78 -5.33 11.98
C ASP A 390 10.39 -5.76 12.50
N CYS A 391 9.61 -6.49 11.69
CA CYS A 391 8.33 -7.09 12.12
C CYS A 391 8.49 -8.21 13.16
N THR A 392 9.47 -9.12 13.04
CA THR A 392 9.67 -10.17 14.05
C THR A 392 10.12 -9.62 15.40
N ASP A 393 10.91 -8.55 15.40
CA ASP A 393 11.34 -7.88 16.63
C ASP A 393 10.15 -7.16 17.30
N LEU A 394 9.33 -6.42 16.53
CA LEU A 394 8.10 -5.79 17.01
C LEU A 394 7.05 -6.79 17.52
N GLU A 395 6.95 -7.98 16.91
CA GLU A 395 6.08 -9.07 17.37
C GLU A 395 6.56 -9.62 18.73
N SER A 396 7.88 -9.69 18.93
CA SER A 396 8.51 -10.08 20.20
C SER A 396 8.27 -9.06 21.31
N ASP A 397 8.49 -7.76 21.02
CA ASP A 397 8.18 -6.66 21.94
C ASP A 397 6.69 -6.60 22.29
N ARG A 398 5.80 -6.78 21.30
CA ARG A 398 4.35 -6.88 21.52
C ARG A 398 4.01 -8.01 22.48
N GLN A 399 4.63 -9.18 22.32
CA GLN A 399 4.40 -10.33 23.19
C GLN A 399 4.94 -10.09 24.62
N ALA A 400 6.09 -9.41 24.77
CA ALA A 400 6.64 -9.03 26.07
C ALA A 400 5.71 -8.04 26.81
N VAL A 401 5.18 -7.04 26.10
CA VAL A 401 4.20 -6.07 26.65
C VAL A 401 2.90 -6.77 27.07
N VAL A 402 2.39 -7.73 26.28
CA VAL A 402 1.20 -8.52 26.65
C VAL A 402 1.43 -9.30 27.95
N VAL A 403 2.59 -9.93 28.12
CA VAL A 403 2.94 -10.67 29.35
C VAL A 403 2.99 -9.74 30.57
N GLU A 404 3.54 -8.53 30.44
CA GLU A 404 3.56 -7.54 31.53
C GLU A 404 2.16 -6.98 31.83
N ILE A 405 1.30 -6.79 30.83
CA ILE A 405 -0.11 -6.42 31.02
C ILE A 405 -0.85 -7.48 31.83
N ASP A 406 -0.71 -8.77 31.50
CA ASP A 406 -1.35 -9.84 32.27
C ASP A 406 -0.75 -10.01 33.68
N ARG A 407 0.56 -9.73 33.85
CA ARG A 407 1.21 -9.67 35.17
C ARG A 407 0.63 -8.54 36.04
N VAL A 408 0.49 -7.34 35.48
CA VAL A 408 -0.13 -6.19 36.18
C VAL A 408 -1.61 -6.43 36.47
N ARG A 409 -2.35 -7.04 35.52
CA ARG A 409 -3.76 -7.38 35.66
C ARG A 409 -3.99 -8.37 36.79
N THR A 410 -3.23 -9.47 36.83
CA THR A 410 -3.31 -10.46 37.91
C THR A 410 -2.89 -9.89 39.27
N GLU A 411 -1.87 -9.02 39.30
CA GLU A 411 -1.47 -8.30 40.52
C GLU A 411 -2.62 -7.41 41.04
N LEU A 412 -3.27 -6.64 40.16
CA LEU A 412 -4.42 -5.78 40.50
C LEU A 412 -5.64 -6.59 40.98
N THR A 413 -5.99 -7.69 40.30
CA THR A 413 -7.06 -8.59 40.76
C THR A 413 -6.76 -9.15 42.16
N SER A 414 -5.50 -9.54 42.43
CA SER A 414 -5.10 -10.02 43.76
C SER A 414 -5.18 -8.94 44.85
N LYS A 415 -4.91 -7.67 44.50
CA LYS A 415 -5.03 -6.52 45.40
C LYS A 415 -6.49 -6.16 45.67
N LEU A 416 -7.35 -6.25 44.65
CA LEU A 416 -8.78 -6.00 44.75
C LEU A 416 -9.46 -7.03 45.68
N ALA A 417 -9.24 -8.32 45.45
CA ALA A 417 -9.77 -9.39 46.30
C ALA A 417 -9.36 -9.24 47.79
N ARG A 418 -8.11 -8.83 48.06
CA ARG A 418 -7.65 -8.52 49.44
C ARG A 418 -8.41 -7.33 50.02
N LYS A 419 -8.72 -6.30 49.22
CA LYS A 419 -9.47 -5.12 49.66
C LYS A 419 -10.93 -5.44 49.95
N GLU A 420 -11.57 -6.26 49.14
CA GLU A 420 -12.94 -6.76 49.37
C GLU A 420 -13.03 -7.52 50.71
N VAL A 421 -12.10 -8.45 50.98
CA VAL A 421 -12.04 -9.16 52.28
C VAL A 421 -11.85 -8.19 53.46
N THR A 422 -11.03 -7.13 53.31
CA THR A 422 -10.92 -6.11 54.38
C THR A 422 -12.17 -5.25 54.53
N LEU A 423 -12.87 -4.95 53.42
CA LEU A 423 -14.11 -4.18 53.42
C LEU A 423 -15.22 -4.95 54.17
N ASP A 424 -15.37 -6.24 53.90
CA ASP A 424 -16.38 -7.07 54.55
C ASP A 424 -16.08 -7.32 56.03
N ARG A 425 -14.79 -7.40 56.42
CA ARG A 425 -14.40 -7.38 57.84
C ARG A 425 -14.81 -6.06 58.51
N LEU A 426 -14.56 -4.92 57.87
CA LEU A 426 -14.96 -3.61 58.41
C LEU A 426 -16.49 -3.44 58.48
N LYS A 427 -17.26 -4.02 57.54
CA LYS A 427 -18.73 -4.08 57.63
C LYS A 427 -19.19 -4.85 58.87
N THR A 428 -18.60 -6.01 59.15
CA THR A 428 -18.98 -6.83 60.33
C THR A 428 -18.52 -6.22 61.66
N GLU A 429 -17.41 -5.48 61.68
CA GLU A 429 -17.03 -4.66 62.84
C GLU A 429 -18.02 -3.50 63.05
N ASN A 430 -18.43 -2.81 61.98
CA ASN A 430 -19.39 -1.72 62.05
C ASN A 430 -20.75 -2.18 62.59
N THR A 431 -21.31 -3.31 62.10
CA THR A 431 -22.58 -3.83 62.62
C THR A 431 -22.48 -4.27 64.10
N MET A 432 -21.35 -4.84 64.54
CA MET A 432 -21.14 -5.12 65.97
C MET A 432 -21.07 -3.85 66.83
N VAL A 433 -20.46 -2.77 66.32
CA VAL A 433 -20.45 -1.46 67.01
C VAL A 433 -21.86 -0.86 67.06
N GLN A 434 -22.62 -0.93 65.95
CA GLN A 434 -24.00 -0.47 65.85
C GLN A 434 -24.89 -1.15 66.91
N MET A 435 -24.88 -2.49 66.97
CA MET A 435 -25.62 -3.27 67.97
C MET A 435 -25.20 -2.92 69.42
N LYS A 436 -23.93 -2.59 69.64
CA LYS A 436 -23.43 -2.19 70.96
C LYS A 436 -23.89 -0.78 71.36
N VAL A 437 -24.00 0.15 70.41
CA VAL A 437 -24.58 1.49 70.64
C VAL A 437 -26.07 1.36 70.98
N GLU A 438 -26.84 0.58 70.21
CA GLU A 438 -28.26 0.31 70.46
C GLU A 438 -28.50 -0.28 71.86
N ALA A 439 -27.69 -1.28 72.26
CA ALA A 439 -27.76 -1.86 73.60
C ALA A 439 -27.46 -0.82 74.71
N LEU A 440 -26.47 0.06 74.51
CA LEU A 440 -26.13 1.12 75.47
C LEU A 440 -27.22 2.18 75.56
N MET A 441 -27.83 2.58 74.44
CA MET A 441 -28.97 3.51 74.44
C MET A 441 -30.13 2.96 75.27
N LYS A 442 -30.51 1.68 75.08
CA LYS A 442 -31.55 1.04 75.88
C LYS A 442 -31.24 1.05 77.39
N THR A 443 -29.99 0.76 77.79
CA THR A 443 -29.62 0.84 79.22
C THR A 443 -29.69 2.26 79.78
N ASN A 444 -29.51 3.30 78.95
CA ASN A 444 -29.63 4.69 79.36
C ASN A 444 -31.10 5.12 79.54
N GLU A 445 -32.00 4.61 78.70
CA GLU A 445 -33.46 4.76 78.85
C GLU A 445 -33.96 4.07 80.14
N GLU A 446 -33.49 2.85 80.41
CA GLU A 446 -33.79 2.11 81.65
C GLU A 446 -33.33 2.88 82.90
N LEU A 447 -32.12 3.47 82.87
CA LEU A 447 -31.60 4.31 83.95
C LEU A 447 -32.41 5.61 84.12
N HIS A 448 -32.81 6.29 83.04
CA HIS A 448 -33.66 7.48 83.13
C HIS A 448 -35.02 7.17 83.78
N SER A 449 -35.61 6.01 83.48
CA SER A 449 -36.85 5.55 84.11
C SER A 449 -36.69 5.34 85.62
N ILE A 450 -35.58 4.72 86.05
CA ILE A 450 -35.27 4.51 87.48
C ILE A 450 -35.09 5.85 88.21
N VAL A 451 -34.34 6.80 87.63
CA VAL A 451 -34.13 8.13 88.23
C VAL A 451 -35.47 8.83 88.47
N LYS A 452 -36.37 8.83 87.48
CA LYS A 452 -37.69 9.43 87.61
C LYS A 452 -38.52 8.81 88.74
N ILE A 453 -38.54 7.47 88.84
CA ILE A 453 -39.27 6.77 89.91
C ILE A 453 -38.72 7.16 91.30
N THR A 454 -37.41 7.35 91.44
CA THR A 454 -36.81 7.79 92.71
C THR A 454 -37.09 9.28 93.03
N GLU A 455 -37.26 10.11 92.01
CA GLU A 455 -37.62 11.53 92.17
C GLU A 455 -39.09 11.68 92.60
N ASP A 456 -40.02 10.99 91.94
CA ASP A 456 -41.45 10.97 92.32
C ASP A 456 -41.63 10.49 93.78
N ALA A 457 -40.90 9.44 94.18
CA ALA A 457 -40.94 8.91 95.55
C ALA A 457 -40.38 9.88 96.62
N TYR A 458 -39.40 10.72 96.27
CA TYR A 458 -38.85 11.74 97.17
C TYR A 458 -39.87 12.84 97.48
N TYR A 459 -40.68 13.25 96.51
CA TYR A 459 -41.69 14.29 96.72
C TYR A 459 -42.83 13.84 97.65
N GLN A 460 -43.27 12.58 97.56
CA GLN A 460 -44.33 12.06 98.43
C GLN A 460 -43.94 12.12 99.93
N ILE A 461 -42.71 11.71 100.26
CA ILE A 461 -42.20 11.68 101.65
C ILE A 461 -42.15 13.10 102.26
N ARG A 462 -41.95 14.14 101.44
CA ARG A 462 -41.94 15.54 101.89
C ARG A 462 -43.33 16.02 102.35
N GLU A 463 -44.39 15.52 101.71
CA GLU A 463 -45.78 15.92 102.00
C GLU A 463 -46.28 15.30 103.30
N ASP A 464 -46.01 14.01 103.52
CA ASP A 464 -46.38 13.28 104.74
C ASP A 464 -45.78 13.93 106.01
N VAL A 465 -44.50 14.30 105.97
CA VAL A 465 -43.79 14.95 107.09
C VAL A 465 -44.36 16.33 107.43
N SER A 466 -44.90 17.05 106.43
CA SER A 466 -45.47 18.39 106.63
C SER A 466 -46.77 18.36 107.46
N SER A 467 -47.49 17.23 107.43
CA SER A 467 -48.82 17.09 108.05
C SER A 467 -48.80 16.82 109.56
N GLN A 468 -47.64 16.54 110.15
CA GLN A 468 -47.52 15.99 111.52
C GLN A 468 -46.98 16.98 112.58
N SER A 469 -46.80 18.27 112.23
CA SER A 469 -46.03 19.23 113.04
C SER A 469 -46.81 20.47 113.51
N LEU A 470 -48.13 20.53 113.32
CA LEU A 470 -48.90 21.77 113.43
C LEU A 470 -49.61 22.02 114.79
N GLU A 471 -49.75 21.01 115.67
CA GLU A 471 -50.61 21.13 116.88
C GLU A 471 -49.87 21.51 118.20
N GLU A 472 -48.53 21.44 118.30
CA GLU A 472 -47.83 21.56 119.61
C GLU A 472 -47.07 22.89 119.86
N VAL A 473 -47.06 23.85 118.93
CA VAL A 473 -46.06 24.96 118.94
C VAL A 473 -46.61 26.34 119.37
N GLU A 474 -47.93 26.57 119.41
CA GLU A 474 -48.53 27.92 119.54
C GLU A 474 -48.22 28.71 120.83
N CYS A 475 -47.69 28.11 121.91
CA CYS A 475 -47.58 28.76 123.23
C CYS A 475 -46.17 29.10 123.74
N MET A 476 -45.08 28.84 123.00
CA MET A 476 -43.70 29.06 123.50
C MET A 476 -42.78 29.92 122.61
N ALA A 477 -43.30 30.54 121.55
CA ALA A 477 -42.49 31.20 120.53
C ALA A 477 -41.95 32.61 120.91
N GLY A 478 -42.71 33.40 121.67
CA GLY A 478 -42.59 34.87 121.66
C GLY A 478 -41.26 35.48 122.12
N VAL A 479 -40.61 34.93 123.15
CA VAL A 479 -39.42 35.55 123.79
C VAL A 479 -38.10 34.84 123.44
N LYS A 480 -38.18 33.62 122.91
CA LYS A 480 -36.97 32.85 122.52
C LYS A 480 -36.59 33.09 121.06
N ALA A 481 -37.58 33.27 120.18
CA ALA A 481 -37.37 33.41 118.74
C ALA A 481 -36.48 34.60 118.36
N GLU A 482 -36.53 35.73 119.07
CA GLU A 482 -35.74 36.92 118.72
C GLU A 482 -34.23 36.73 118.95
N ASN A 483 -33.86 36.02 120.02
CA ASN A 483 -32.45 35.73 120.34
C ASN A 483 -31.88 34.64 119.42
N ASP A 484 -32.63 33.54 119.24
CA ASP A 484 -32.26 32.46 118.32
C ASP A 484 -32.21 32.97 116.85
N SER A 485 -33.08 33.92 116.45
CA SER A 485 -33.09 34.57 115.13
C SER A 485 -31.82 35.38 114.85
N LEU A 486 -31.35 36.19 115.81
CA LEU A 486 -30.11 36.96 115.64
C LEU A 486 -28.90 36.03 115.50
N GLN A 487 -28.83 34.95 116.28
CA GLN A 487 -27.72 33.99 116.22
C GLN A 487 -27.76 33.13 114.94
N ALA A 488 -28.95 32.71 114.51
CA ALA A 488 -29.16 32.03 113.24
C ALA A 488 -28.85 32.94 112.04
N ARG A 489 -29.16 34.24 112.11
CA ARG A 489 -28.82 35.20 111.04
C ARG A 489 -27.31 35.39 110.90
N VAL A 490 -26.54 35.37 111.99
CA VAL A 490 -25.07 35.41 111.92
C VAL A 490 -24.50 34.13 111.29
N GLN A 491 -24.97 32.93 111.69
CA GLN A 491 -24.53 31.69 111.02
C GLN A 491 -24.99 31.59 109.56
N GLY A 492 -26.18 32.12 109.24
CA GLY A 492 -26.70 32.19 107.88
C GLY A 492 -25.86 33.08 106.99
N LEU A 493 -25.48 34.29 107.46
CA LEU A 493 -24.60 35.20 106.73
C LEU A 493 -23.19 34.63 106.54
N LEU A 494 -22.64 33.90 107.53
CA LEU A 494 -21.36 33.21 107.37
C LEU A 494 -21.44 32.09 106.31
N LYS A 495 -22.46 31.22 106.36
CA LYS A 495 -22.65 30.19 105.32
C LYS A 495 -22.95 30.76 103.94
N GLN A 496 -23.61 31.91 103.86
CA GLN A 496 -23.79 32.65 102.60
C GLN A 496 -22.48 33.24 102.10
N LEU A 497 -21.58 33.69 102.99
CA LEU A 497 -20.23 34.12 102.63
C LEU A 497 -19.38 32.93 102.15
N ASP A 498 -19.33 31.81 102.88
CA ASP A 498 -18.62 30.59 102.46
C ASP A 498 -19.11 30.10 101.08
N ALA A 499 -20.42 30.11 100.85
CA ALA A 499 -21.01 29.76 99.55
C ALA A 499 -20.71 30.80 98.46
N ALA A 500 -20.69 32.10 98.79
CA ALA A 500 -20.31 33.16 97.86
C ALA A 500 -18.81 33.11 97.52
N GLU A 501 -17.94 32.72 98.44
CA GLU A 501 -16.51 32.53 98.19
C GLU A 501 -16.24 31.27 97.37
N SER A 502 -16.92 30.16 97.67
CA SER A 502 -16.86 28.93 96.87
C SER A 502 -17.35 29.14 95.43
N THR A 503 -18.48 29.84 95.25
CA THR A 503 -18.98 30.18 93.90
C THR A 503 -18.12 31.25 93.21
N ASN A 504 -17.51 32.19 93.93
CA ASN A 504 -16.48 33.07 93.34
C ASN A 504 -15.21 32.31 92.94
N GLY A 505 -14.85 31.23 93.64
CA GLY A 505 -13.80 30.31 93.23
C GLY A 505 -14.14 29.66 91.89
N GLN A 506 -15.27 28.95 91.84
CA GLN A 506 -15.78 28.29 90.63
C GLN A 506 -15.94 29.26 89.45
N LEU A 507 -16.42 30.49 89.68
CA LEU A 507 -16.54 31.51 88.64
C LEU A 507 -15.19 32.05 88.18
N ARG A 508 -14.15 32.10 89.03
CA ARG A 508 -12.78 32.43 88.61
C ARG A 508 -12.17 31.30 87.81
N ASP A 509 -12.34 30.06 88.26
CA ASP A 509 -11.82 28.87 87.57
C ASP A 509 -12.42 28.79 86.16
N LEU A 510 -13.74 28.91 86.04
CA LEU A 510 -14.46 28.98 84.75
C LEU A 510 -14.07 30.20 83.89
N VAL A 511 -13.74 31.35 84.49
CA VAL A 511 -13.20 32.50 83.74
C VAL A 511 -11.79 32.20 83.23
N THR A 512 -10.92 31.56 84.01
CA THR A 512 -9.57 31.19 83.54
C THR A 512 -9.59 30.09 82.49
N GLU A 513 -10.54 29.15 82.58
CA GLU A 513 -10.81 28.13 81.55
C GLU A 513 -11.31 28.79 80.27
N ALA A 514 -12.31 29.68 80.34
CA ALA A 514 -12.81 30.43 79.19
C ALA A 514 -11.78 31.41 78.59
N GLU A 515 -10.85 31.96 79.37
CA GLU A 515 -9.74 32.77 78.87
C GLU A 515 -8.67 31.92 78.18
N ALA A 516 -8.41 30.70 78.64
CA ALA A 516 -7.54 29.74 77.97
C ALA A 516 -8.15 29.25 76.64
N ASP A 517 -9.41 28.80 76.66
CA ASP A 517 -10.17 28.39 75.47
C ASP A 517 -10.21 29.50 74.42
N LYS A 518 -10.43 30.75 74.84
CA LYS A 518 -10.45 31.92 73.96
C LYS A 518 -9.11 32.15 73.28
N GLU A 519 -8.00 32.01 73.99
CA GLU A 519 -6.66 32.20 73.40
C GLU A 519 -6.27 31.00 72.51
N GLU A 520 -6.63 29.76 72.87
CA GLU A 520 -6.47 28.59 71.98
C GLU A 520 -7.33 28.73 70.70
N LEU A 521 -8.59 29.16 70.81
CA LEU A 521 -9.46 29.42 69.65
C LEU A 521 -8.91 30.55 68.77
N LYS A 522 -8.26 31.56 69.37
CA LYS A 522 -7.62 32.68 68.66
C LYS A 522 -6.35 32.25 67.93
N ASP A 523 -5.51 31.42 68.54
CA ASP A 523 -4.33 30.86 67.87
C ASP A 523 -4.73 29.87 66.77
N ASN A 524 -5.76 29.03 66.98
CA ASN A 524 -6.33 28.18 65.93
C ASN A 524 -6.96 28.98 64.78
N LEU A 525 -7.63 30.11 65.08
CA LEU A 525 -8.14 31.03 64.06
C LEU A 525 -7.00 31.68 63.26
N GLN A 526 -5.95 32.15 63.93
CA GLN A 526 -4.78 32.73 63.28
C GLN A 526 -4.05 31.70 62.39
N ALA A 527 -3.90 30.47 62.88
CA ALA A 527 -3.29 29.37 62.12
C ALA A 527 -4.12 28.95 60.91
N THR A 528 -5.46 28.97 60.99
CA THR A 528 -6.34 28.66 59.85
C THR A 528 -6.43 29.80 58.85
N VAL A 529 -6.38 31.06 59.28
CA VAL A 529 -6.24 32.23 58.39
C VAL A 529 -4.94 32.16 57.59
N SER A 530 -3.79 31.94 58.23
CA SER A 530 -2.51 31.84 57.52
C SER A 530 -2.43 30.61 56.59
N GLN A 531 -3.16 29.52 56.89
CA GLN A 531 -3.33 28.41 55.95
C GLN A 531 -4.23 28.77 54.77
N LEU A 532 -5.29 29.57 54.98
CA LEU A 532 -6.18 30.04 53.92
C LEU A 532 -5.42 30.96 52.95
N GLU A 533 -4.65 31.93 53.45
CA GLU A 533 -3.80 32.82 52.65
C GLU A 533 -2.78 32.03 51.82
N ALA A 534 -2.14 31.01 52.41
CA ALA A 534 -1.23 30.11 51.70
C ALA A 534 -1.94 29.15 50.72
N CYS A 535 -3.26 28.97 50.81
CA CYS A 535 -4.06 28.30 49.79
C CYS A 535 -4.47 29.26 48.67
N GLN A 536 -4.88 30.49 49.01
CA GLN A 536 -5.25 31.56 48.09
C GLN A 536 -4.12 31.83 47.09
N TYR A 537 -2.91 32.13 47.59
CA TYR A 537 -1.74 32.40 46.75
C TYR A 537 -1.37 31.22 45.82
N ARG A 538 -1.60 29.97 46.25
CA ARG A 538 -1.38 28.78 45.41
C ARG A 538 -2.46 28.59 44.35
N ALA A 539 -3.70 29.03 44.61
CA ALA A 539 -4.75 29.07 43.60
C ALA A 539 -4.44 30.15 42.55
N ASP A 540 -4.10 31.37 42.97
CA ASP A 540 -3.74 32.47 42.07
C ASP A 540 -2.56 32.10 41.14
N MET A 541 -1.53 31.43 41.68
CA MET A 541 -0.40 30.91 40.90
C MET A 541 -0.77 29.74 39.97
N ALA A 542 -1.77 28.92 40.34
CA ALA A 542 -2.27 27.87 39.46
C ALA A 542 -3.10 28.44 38.31
N ASP A 543 -3.96 29.43 38.58
CA ASP A 543 -4.79 30.08 37.56
C ASP A 543 -3.94 30.90 36.58
N ASP A 544 -2.88 31.58 37.02
CA ASP A 544 -1.96 32.27 36.11
C ASP A 544 -1.12 31.28 35.26
N ALA A 545 -0.79 30.11 35.80
CA ALA A 545 -0.16 29.03 35.04
C ALA A 545 -1.12 28.41 34.00
N VAL A 546 -2.37 28.12 34.39
CA VAL A 546 -3.43 27.67 33.47
C VAL A 546 -3.73 28.73 32.40
N GLY A 547 -3.71 30.01 32.77
CA GLY A 547 -3.87 31.14 31.84
C GLY A 547 -2.73 31.23 30.82
N LYS A 548 -1.49 30.90 31.21
CA LYS A 548 -0.34 30.77 30.28
C LYS A 548 -0.52 29.58 29.33
N VAL A 549 -0.84 28.40 29.86
CA VAL A 549 -1.07 27.18 29.05
C VAL A 549 -2.24 27.36 28.08
N ARG A 550 -3.35 27.98 28.50
CA ARG A 550 -4.48 28.31 27.62
C ARG A 550 -4.07 29.23 26.47
N ARG A 551 -3.30 30.29 26.73
CA ARG A 551 -2.82 31.22 25.70
C ARG A 551 -1.87 30.54 24.71
N GLU A 552 -0.98 29.69 25.21
CA GLU A 552 -0.08 28.89 24.39
C GLU A 552 -0.86 27.95 23.45
N LEU A 553 -1.80 27.15 23.98
CA LEU A 553 -2.64 26.27 23.16
C LEU A 553 -3.48 27.05 22.13
N SER A 554 -4.04 28.22 22.49
CA SER A 554 -4.76 29.05 21.52
C SER A 554 -3.85 29.56 20.38
N SER A 555 -2.60 29.92 20.67
CA SER A 555 -1.64 30.34 19.64
C SER A 555 -1.22 29.17 18.74
N GLN A 556 -1.04 27.97 19.31
CA GLN A 556 -0.71 26.77 18.54
C GLN A 556 -1.88 26.28 17.68
N LEU A 557 -3.12 26.39 18.19
CA LEU A 557 -4.33 26.08 17.42
C LEU A 557 -4.47 27.01 16.22
N GLN A 558 -4.37 28.33 16.41
CA GLN A 558 -4.46 29.29 15.31
C GLN A 558 -3.37 29.05 14.25
N ALA A 559 -2.13 28.79 14.65
CA ALA A 559 -1.05 28.46 13.71
C ALA A 559 -1.34 27.17 12.91
N LYS A 560 -2.02 26.19 13.51
CA LYS A 560 -2.46 24.96 12.82
C LYS A 560 -3.67 25.17 11.93
N ASP A 561 -4.59 26.06 12.28
CA ASP A 561 -5.69 26.47 11.40
C ASP A 561 -5.15 27.21 10.15
N GLU A 562 -4.16 28.08 10.33
CA GLU A 562 -3.47 28.77 9.22
C GLU A 562 -2.70 27.78 8.31
N GLU A 563 -2.00 26.79 8.89
CA GLU A 563 -1.35 25.70 8.15
C GLU A 563 -2.36 24.84 7.37
N LEU A 564 -3.51 24.53 7.97
CA LEU A 564 -4.60 23.80 7.31
C LEU A 564 -5.25 24.60 6.18
N MET A 565 -5.41 25.92 6.32
CA MET A 565 -5.90 26.77 5.22
C MET A 565 -4.94 26.76 4.02
N ASN A 566 -3.63 26.88 4.27
CA ASN A 566 -2.61 26.83 3.21
C ASN A 566 -2.62 25.47 2.51
N LEU A 567 -2.58 24.36 3.27
CA LEU A 567 -2.65 23.00 2.70
C LEU A 567 -3.98 22.74 1.95
N THR A 568 -5.08 23.39 2.35
CA THR A 568 -6.37 23.32 1.64
C THR A 568 -6.32 24.08 0.31
N PHE A 569 -5.70 25.26 0.27
CA PHE A 569 -5.49 26.02 -0.95
C PHE A 569 -4.57 25.28 -1.94
N ASP A 570 -3.46 24.73 -1.46
CA ASP A 570 -2.55 23.91 -2.27
C ASP A 570 -3.25 22.66 -2.82
N ASN A 571 -4.12 22.01 -2.02
CA ASN A 571 -4.94 20.90 -2.50
C ASN A 571 -5.95 21.33 -3.60
N GLN A 572 -6.49 22.55 -3.54
CA GLN A 572 -7.37 23.07 -4.61
C GLN A 572 -6.56 23.37 -5.89
N ALA A 573 -5.36 23.94 -5.76
CA ALA A 573 -4.46 24.20 -6.88
C ALA A 573 -3.94 22.89 -7.55
N LEU A 574 -3.63 21.87 -6.75
CA LEU A 574 -3.25 20.55 -7.27
C LEU A 574 -4.43 19.84 -7.95
N ARG A 575 -5.66 19.96 -7.41
CA ARG A 575 -6.86 19.40 -8.05
C ARG A 575 -7.15 20.03 -9.42
N SER A 576 -7.04 21.35 -9.56
CA SER A 576 -7.26 22.00 -10.86
C SER A 576 -6.14 21.69 -11.86
N GLN A 577 -4.90 21.47 -11.41
CA GLN A 577 -3.83 20.92 -12.26
C GLN A 577 -4.13 19.49 -12.72
N VAL A 578 -4.59 18.60 -11.82
CA VAL A 578 -4.98 17.23 -12.18
C VAL A 578 -6.17 17.21 -13.15
N GLU A 579 -7.16 18.09 -12.97
CA GLU A 579 -8.30 18.22 -13.87
C GLU A 579 -7.90 18.75 -15.25
N SER A 580 -6.99 19.73 -15.33
CA SER A 580 -6.40 20.21 -16.58
C SER A 580 -5.53 19.15 -17.29
N LEU A 581 -4.80 18.33 -16.53
CA LEU A 581 -4.07 17.18 -17.09
C LEU A 581 -5.00 16.08 -17.59
N GLY A 582 -6.13 15.85 -16.90
CA GLY A 582 -7.20 14.95 -17.35
C GLY A 582 -7.78 15.38 -18.70
N GLN A 583 -8.18 16.65 -18.82
CA GLN A 583 -8.65 17.23 -20.08
C GLN A 583 -7.63 17.04 -21.22
N ARG A 584 -6.33 17.26 -20.94
CA ARG A 584 -5.25 17.00 -21.91
C ARG A 584 -5.06 15.53 -22.28
N VAL A 585 -5.38 14.59 -21.38
CA VAL A 585 -5.39 13.15 -21.69
C VAL A 585 -6.59 12.81 -22.56
N ASP A 586 -7.77 13.35 -22.29
CA ASP A 586 -8.97 13.16 -23.12
C ASP A 586 -8.79 13.75 -24.53
N GLU A 587 -8.18 14.93 -24.65
CA GLU A 587 -7.76 15.54 -25.92
C GLU A 587 -6.80 14.63 -26.69
N LEU A 588 -5.75 14.13 -26.03
CA LEU A 588 -4.78 13.22 -26.66
C LEU A 588 -5.40 11.88 -27.07
N GLN A 589 -6.31 11.31 -26.26
CA GLN A 589 -7.07 10.11 -26.64
C GLN A 589 -7.98 10.36 -27.84
N SER A 590 -8.60 11.53 -27.93
CA SER A 590 -9.39 11.93 -29.10
C SER A 590 -8.52 12.07 -30.35
N CYS A 591 -7.33 12.67 -30.24
CA CYS A 591 -6.36 12.73 -31.34
C CYS A 591 -5.85 11.35 -31.76
N ILE A 592 -5.49 10.48 -30.81
CA ILE A 592 -5.07 9.10 -31.08
C ILE A 592 -6.18 8.36 -31.82
N LYS A 593 -7.42 8.41 -31.30
CA LYS A 593 -8.55 7.76 -31.94
C LYS A 593 -8.82 8.29 -33.35
N PHE A 594 -8.73 9.60 -33.57
CA PHE A 594 -8.85 10.17 -34.92
C PHE A 594 -7.77 9.63 -35.87
N THR A 595 -6.53 9.45 -35.40
CA THR A 595 -5.46 8.83 -36.20
C THR A 595 -5.62 7.32 -36.38
N GLU A 596 -6.21 6.61 -35.42
CA GLU A 596 -6.58 5.19 -35.56
C GLU A 596 -7.71 5.01 -36.58
N ASP A 597 -8.81 5.77 -36.46
CA ASP A 597 -9.93 5.78 -37.40
C ASP A 597 -9.45 6.11 -38.83
N ALA A 598 -8.55 7.10 -38.98
CA ALA A 598 -7.93 7.42 -40.26
C ALA A 598 -6.99 6.32 -40.80
N TYR A 599 -6.21 5.66 -39.94
CA TYR A 599 -5.38 4.51 -40.32
C TYR A 599 -6.24 3.32 -40.76
N TYR A 600 -7.34 3.03 -40.06
CA TYR A 600 -8.28 1.98 -40.45
C TYR A 600 -8.98 2.31 -41.77
N GLN A 601 -9.39 3.56 -42.00
CA GLN A 601 -9.94 3.98 -43.30
C GLN A 601 -8.92 3.79 -44.43
N MET A 602 -7.68 4.29 -44.28
CA MET A 602 -6.62 4.08 -45.29
C MET A 602 -6.35 2.60 -45.55
N ARG A 603 -6.42 1.76 -44.50
CA ARG A 603 -6.26 0.31 -44.61
C ARG A 603 -7.42 -0.34 -45.35
N GLU A 604 -8.65 0.10 -45.13
CA GLU A 604 -9.85 -0.38 -45.82
C GLU A 604 -9.90 0.10 -47.28
N ASP A 605 -9.45 1.33 -47.56
CA ASP A 605 -9.30 1.87 -48.92
C ASP A 605 -8.25 1.06 -49.72
N VAL A 606 -7.07 0.81 -49.13
CA VAL A 606 -6.03 -0.07 -49.72
C VAL A 606 -6.51 -1.51 -49.87
N SER A 607 -7.29 -2.02 -48.91
CA SER A 607 -7.88 -3.38 -49.00
C SER A 607 -8.97 -3.46 -50.08
N SER A 608 -9.68 -2.37 -50.34
CA SER A 608 -10.69 -2.25 -51.39
C SER A 608 -10.04 -2.16 -52.77
N GLN A 609 -8.96 -1.37 -52.90
CA GLN A 609 -8.13 -1.32 -54.11
C GLN A 609 -7.53 -2.70 -54.44
N ALA A 610 -7.04 -3.41 -53.42
CA ALA A 610 -6.55 -4.78 -53.57
C ALA A 610 -7.67 -5.80 -53.84
N LEU A 611 -8.93 -5.52 -53.49
CA LEU A 611 -10.07 -6.41 -53.75
C LEU A 611 -10.50 -6.42 -55.21
N ASP A 612 -10.47 -5.27 -55.89
CA ASP A 612 -10.72 -5.20 -57.34
C ASP A 612 -9.62 -5.94 -58.13
N ASP A 613 -8.35 -5.85 -57.70
CA ASP A 613 -7.27 -6.68 -58.27
C ASP A 613 -7.46 -8.17 -57.93
N VAL A 614 -7.84 -8.52 -56.71
CA VAL A 614 -8.08 -9.91 -56.26
C VAL A 614 -9.27 -10.58 -56.98
N ALA A 615 -10.19 -9.82 -57.58
CA ALA A 615 -11.20 -10.37 -58.49
C ALA A 615 -10.58 -11.11 -59.70
N SER A 616 -9.34 -10.76 -60.09
CA SER A 616 -8.56 -11.50 -61.10
C SER A 616 -7.77 -12.69 -60.52
N VAL A 617 -7.47 -12.69 -59.22
CA VAL A 617 -6.60 -13.65 -58.53
C VAL A 617 -7.36 -14.89 -58.03
N ALA A 618 -8.68 -14.82 -57.87
CA ALA A 618 -9.52 -15.94 -57.45
C ALA A 618 -9.23 -17.30 -58.16
N PRO A 619 -9.11 -17.39 -59.51
CA PRO A 619 -8.71 -18.64 -60.18
C PRO A 619 -7.27 -19.06 -59.87
N VAL A 620 -6.32 -18.10 -59.83
CA VAL A 620 -4.90 -18.35 -59.53
C VAL A 620 -4.74 -18.89 -58.11
N LYS A 621 -5.57 -18.46 -57.15
CA LYS A 621 -5.54 -18.99 -55.79
C LYS A 621 -6.01 -20.45 -55.71
N ALA A 622 -7.07 -20.82 -56.43
CA ALA A 622 -7.53 -22.20 -56.53
C ALA A 622 -6.49 -23.10 -57.25
N GLU A 623 -5.80 -22.57 -58.26
CA GLU A 623 -4.68 -23.26 -58.92
C GLU A 623 -3.48 -23.42 -57.96
N ASN A 624 -3.17 -22.41 -57.15
CA ASN A 624 -2.09 -22.47 -56.16
C ASN A 624 -2.42 -23.47 -55.02
N GLU A 625 -3.66 -23.53 -54.53
CA GLU A 625 -4.10 -24.54 -53.55
C GLU A 625 -4.04 -25.96 -54.14
N SER A 626 -4.37 -26.14 -55.43
CA SER A 626 -4.18 -27.39 -56.18
C SER A 626 -2.69 -27.76 -56.32
N LEU A 627 -1.83 -26.80 -56.66
CA LEU A 627 -0.38 -26.99 -56.77
C LEU A 627 0.29 -27.24 -55.43
N GLN A 628 -0.17 -26.63 -54.33
CA GLN A 628 0.31 -26.92 -52.97
C GLN A 628 -0.05 -28.35 -52.55
N THR A 629 -1.27 -28.79 -52.85
CA THR A 629 -1.67 -30.20 -52.65
C THR A 629 -0.76 -31.13 -53.46
N ARG A 630 -0.54 -30.81 -54.74
CA ARG A 630 0.35 -31.57 -55.65
C ARG A 630 1.81 -31.59 -55.19
N VAL A 631 2.31 -30.51 -54.58
CA VAL A 631 3.66 -30.44 -53.99
C VAL A 631 3.72 -31.26 -52.70
N HIS A 632 2.66 -31.29 -51.90
CA HIS A 632 2.58 -32.17 -50.72
C HIS A 632 2.61 -33.65 -51.12
N ASP A 633 1.80 -34.07 -52.10
CA ASP A 633 1.82 -35.44 -52.67
C ASP A 633 3.23 -35.84 -53.16
N LEU A 634 3.95 -34.90 -53.78
CA LEU A 634 5.31 -35.12 -54.31
C LEU A 634 6.38 -35.12 -53.21
N LEU A 635 6.16 -34.42 -52.09
CA LEU A 635 7.03 -34.48 -50.92
C LEU A 635 6.85 -35.80 -50.16
N GLU A 636 5.61 -36.29 -50.00
CA GLU A 636 5.37 -37.64 -49.46
C GLU A 636 6.01 -38.72 -50.35
N GLN A 637 5.85 -38.61 -51.68
CA GLN A 637 6.52 -39.53 -52.63
C GLN A 637 8.06 -39.43 -52.58
N ARG A 638 8.62 -38.24 -52.36
CA ARG A 638 10.06 -38.08 -52.11
C ARG A 638 10.48 -38.79 -50.83
N ASP A 639 9.74 -38.60 -49.74
CA ASP A 639 10.12 -39.15 -48.43
C ASP A 639 9.97 -40.68 -48.38
N GLU A 640 8.97 -41.23 -49.08
CA GLU A 640 8.85 -42.68 -49.37
C GLU A 640 10.06 -43.18 -50.19
N LEU A 641 10.45 -42.46 -51.25
CA LEU A 641 11.64 -42.80 -52.06
C LEU A 641 12.96 -42.65 -51.29
N ASP A 642 13.08 -41.68 -50.38
CA ASP A 642 14.25 -41.51 -49.52
C ASP A 642 14.30 -42.58 -48.42
N HIS A 643 13.15 -43.06 -47.92
CA HIS A 643 13.09 -44.24 -47.06
C HIS A 643 13.51 -45.51 -47.80
N ILE A 644 13.04 -45.70 -49.04
CA ILE A 644 13.49 -46.79 -49.93
C ILE A 644 15.00 -46.67 -50.23
N ASN A 645 15.53 -45.46 -50.48
CA ASN A 645 16.96 -45.24 -50.67
C ASN A 645 17.77 -45.51 -49.39
N GLN A 646 17.25 -45.21 -48.21
CA GLN A 646 17.87 -45.56 -46.93
C GLN A 646 17.91 -47.07 -46.72
N GLN A 647 16.82 -47.78 -47.02
CA GLN A 647 16.78 -49.24 -46.98
C GLN A 647 17.76 -49.85 -47.99
N LEU A 648 17.75 -49.40 -49.25
CA LEU A 648 18.69 -49.86 -50.28
C LEU A 648 20.16 -49.55 -49.90
N ARG A 649 20.44 -48.43 -49.24
CA ARG A 649 21.78 -48.16 -48.68
C ARG A 649 22.13 -49.13 -47.57
N HIS A 650 21.21 -49.45 -46.66
CA HIS A 650 21.43 -50.44 -45.61
C HIS A 650 21.65 -51.85 -46.17
N ASP A 651 20.88 -52.23 -47.19
CA ASP A 651 21.03 -53.49 -47.92
C ASP A 651 22.38 -53.54 -48.68
N VAL A 652 22.81 -52.44 -49.28
CA VAL A 652 24.14 -52.31 -49.90
C VAL A 652 25.26 -52.35 -48.85
N GLU A 653 25.11 -51.72 -47.68
CA GLU A 653 26.11 -51.78 -46.61
C GLU A 653 26.19 -53.21 -46.00
N SER A 654 25.06 -53.91 -45.92
CA SER A 654 24.96 -55.32 -45.53
C SER A 654 25.60 -56.25 -46.57
N LEU A 655 25.30 -56.06 -47.86
CA LEU A 655 25.93 -56.77 -48.97
C LEU A 655 27.44 -56.50 -49.02
N LYS A 656 27.88 -55.26 -48.76
CA LYS A 656 29.28 -54.87 -48.66
C LYS A 656 29.96 -55.48 -47.43
N SER A 657 29.26 -55.63 -46.31
CA SER A 657 29.74 -56.39 -45.14
C SER A 657 29.91 -57.88 -45.46
N THR A 658 28.95 -58.51 -46.14
CA THR A 658 29.11 -59.92 -46.57
C THR A 658 30.14 -60.09 -47.67
N LEU A 659 30.31 -59.10 -48.57
CA LEU A 659 31.39 -59.06 -49.55
C LEU A 659 32.75 -58.92 -48.87
N ASN A 660 32.87 -58.07 -47.84
CA ASN A 660 34.08 -57.97 -47.03
C ASN A 660 34.38 -59.28 -46.30
N GLN A 661 33.38 -59.96 -45.71
CA GLN A 661 33.57 -61.29 -45.10
C GLN A 661 33.97 -62.36 -46.12
N LEU A 662 33.42 -62.29 -47.34
CA LEU A 662 33.83 -63.15 -48.46
C LEU A 662 35.23 -62.80 -48.96
N HIS A 663 35.64 -61.53 -48.90
CA HIS A 663 36.98 -61.06 -49.27
C HIS A 663 38.02 -61.32 -48.16
N GLU A 664 37.64 -61.32 -46.88
CA GLU A 664 38.45 -61.83 -45.77
C GLU A 664 38.64 -63.35 -45.90
N ARG A 665 37.60 -64.07 -46.31
CA ARG A 665 37.69 -65.50 -46.65
C ARG A 665 38.55 -65.72 -47.91
N GLU A 666 38.42 -64.88 -48.92
CA GLU A 666 39.22 -64.92 -50.15
C GLU A 666 40.68 -64.60 -49.88
N THR A 667 40.99 -63.54 -49.14
CA THR A 667 42.35 -63.17 -48.74
C THR A 667 42.96 -64.16 -47.75
N GLY A 668 42.14 -64.84 -46.94
CA GLY A 668 42.53 -66.00 -46.13
C GLY A 668 42.85 -67.24 -46.98
N MET A 669 42.03 -67.57 -47.97
CA MET A 669 42.33 -68.63 -48.96
C MET A 669 43.54 -68.26 -49.83
N SER A 670 43.71 -66.97 -50.16
CA SER A 670 44.85 -66.42 -50.89
C SER A 670 46.08 -66.23 -49.99
N GLN A 671 45.95 -66.24 -48.67
CA GLN A 671 47.07 -66.41 -47.73
C GLN A 671 47.48 -67.87 -47.71
N HIS A 672 46.51 -68.79 -47.64
CA HIS A 672 46.82 -70.22 -47.66
C HIS A 672 47.41 -70.67 -49.01
N LEU A 673 46.96 -70.09 -50.14
CA LEU A 673 47.65 -70.17 -51.42
C LEU A 673 49.02 -69.52 -51.32
N ARG A 674 49.18 -68.29 -50.80
CA ARG A 674 50.51 -67.68 -50.61
C ARG A 674 51.46 -68.46 -49.69
N ASP A 675 50.96 -69.33 -48.80
CA ASP A 675 51.79 -70.22 -47.98
C ASP A 675 52.26 -71.45 -48.78
N VAL A 676 51.42 -71.95 -49.71
CA VAL A 676 51.77 -73.00 -50.70
C VAL A 676 52.67 -72.44 -51.79
N GLU A 677 52.40 -71.22 -52.24
CA GLU A 677 53.24 -70.45 -53.15
C GLU A 677 54.54 -70.06 -52.45
N ALA A 678 54.62 -69.78 -51.14
CA ALA A 678 55.88 -69.55 -50.42
C ALA A 678 56.83 -70.77 -50.46
N GLN A 679 56.27 -71.99 -50.44
CA GLN A 679 57.04 -73.22 -50.67
C GLN A 679 57.53 -73.32 -52.14
N LEU A 680 56.80 -72.72 -53.08
CA LEU A 680 57.20 -72.51 -54.48
C LEU A 680 58.12 -71.26 -54.66
N GLN A 681 58.09 -70.32 -53.71
CA GLN A 681 58.78 -69.03 -53.78
C GLN A 681 60.20 -69.14 -53.24
N THR A 682 60.43 -69.92 -52.18
CA THR A 682 61.80 -70.36 -51.86
C THR A 682 62.53 -71.08 -53.02
N THR A 683 61.79 -71.62 -54.01
CA THR A 683 62.35 -72.18 -55.25
C THR A 683 62.30 -71.25 -56.48
N THR A 684 61.74 -70.05 -56.37
CA THR A 684 61.74 -69.02 -57.44
C THR A 684 62.38 -67.68 -57.05
N GLU A 685 62.59 -67.39 -55.77
CA GLU A 685 63.29 -66.20 -55.24
C GLU A 685 64.78 -66.24 -55.58
N GLU A 686 65.39 -67.43 -55.62
CA GLU A 686 66.74 -67.64 -56.20
C GLU A 686 66.83 -67.21 -57.69
N ASN A 687 65.72 -67.17 -58.42
CA ASN A 687 65.65 -66.70 -59.80
C ASN A 687 65.19 -65.23 -59.92
N CYS A 688 64.28 -64.77 -59.05
CA CYS A 688 63.72 -63.42 -59.11
C CYS A 688 64.63 -62.34 -58.53
N GLN A 689 65.55 -62.69 -57.62
CA GLN A 689 66.55 -61.75 -57.08
C GLN A 689 67.49 -61.18 -58.18
N LEU A 690 67.61 -61.85 -59.32
CA LEU A 690 68.35 -61.36 -60.51
C LEU A 690 67.55 -60.40 -61.41
N ARG A 691 66.30 -60.05 -61.07
CA ARG A 691 65.39 -59.30 -61.96
C ARG A 691 64.77 -58.04 -61.36
N SER A 692 64.75 -57.86 -60.04
CA SER A 692 64.06 -56.72 -59.42
C SER A 692 64.94 -55.49 -59.14
N ASP A 693 66.26 -55.58 -59.33
CA ASP A 693 67.21 -54.44 -59.35
C ASP A 693 66.97 -53.45 -60.53
N LEU A 694 65.83 -53.58 -61.22
CA LEU A 694 65.50 -52.93 -62.49
C LEU A 694 64.27 -51.99 -62.39
N CYS A 695 63.55 -51.96 -61.24
CA CYS A 695 62.22 -51.33 -61.18
C CYS A 695 61.93 -50.51 -59.89
N SER A 696 62.91 -49.72 -59.41
CA SER A 696 62.78 -48.96 -58.15
C SER A 696 62.85 -47.43 -58.28
N GLN A 697 62.90 -46.89 -59.50
CA GLN A 697 63.20 -45.47 -59.74
C GLN A 697 62.10 -44.67 -60.48
N SER A 698 60.94 -45.28 -60.78
CA SER A 698 59.94 -44.68 -61.69
C SER A 698 58.66 -44.13 -61.02
N LEU A 699 58.54 -44.19 -59.69
CA LEU A 699 57.28 -43.90 -58.98
C LEU A 699 57.28 -42.56 -58.23
N LEU A 700 58.45 -42.05 -57.80
CA LEU A 700 58.54 -40.85 -56.96
C LEU A 700 58.35 -39.52 -57.71
N ASP A 701 58.67 -39.46 -59.00
CA ASP A 701 58.56 -38.22 -59.79
C ASP A 701 57.12 -37.94 -60.27
N ALA A 702 56.24 -38.96 -60.24
CA ALA A 702 54.83 -38.82 -60.66
C ALA A 702 53.96 -38.14 -59.59
N GLU A 703 54.06 -38.58 -58.34
CA GLU A 703 53.26 -38.06 -57.21
C GLU A 703 53.56 -36.58 -56.92
N ALA A 704 54.78 -36.12 -57.20
CA ALA A 704 55.16 -34.72 -57.09
C ALA A 704 54.48 -33.81 -58.12
N ALA A 705 54.18 -34.33 -59.32
CA ALA A 705 53.58 -33.57 -60.41
C ALA A 705 52.08 -33.30 -60.19
N GLU A 706 51.31 -34.34 -59.84
CA GLU A 706 49.86 -34.20 -59.61
C GLU A 706 49.54 -33.21 -58.48
N LYS A 707 50.32 -33.23 -57.39
CA LYS A 707 50.12 -32.32 -56.26
C LYS A 707 50.32 -30.86 -56.67
N SER A 708 51.37 -30.55 -57.42
CA SER A 708 51.63 -29.21 -57.97
C SER A 708 50.52 -28.75 -58.91
N GLN A 709 50.02 -29.65 -59.77
CA GLN A 709 48.91 -29.36 -60.68
C GLN A 709 47.61 -29.04 -59.92
N HIS A 710 47.31 -29.77 -58.85
CA HIS A 710 46.10 -29.55 -58.05
C HIS A 710 46.16 -28.24 -57.24
N GLU A 711 47.29 -27.95 -56.59
CA GLU A 711 47.50 -26.67 -55.88
C GLU A 711 47.39 -25.47 -56.85
N THR A 712 47.90 -25.60 -58.08
CA THR A 712 47.77 -24.58 -59.13
C THR A 712 46.32 -24.35 -59.55
N GLN A 713 45.52 -25.42 -59.71
CA GLN A 713 44.10 -25.32 -60.06
C GLN A 713 43.28 -24.62 -58.95
N VAL A 714 43.51 -24.94 -57.68
CA VAL A 714 42.80 -24.31 -56.54
C VAL A 714 43.09 -22.81 -56.48
N LEU A 715 44.36 -22.41 -56.65
CA LEU A 715 44.75 -20.99 -56.71
C LEU A 715 44.12 -20.27 -57.90
N GLN A 716 44.04 -20.91 -59.07
CA GLN A 716 43.43 -20.31 -60.26
C GLN A 716 41.92 -20.07 -60.07
N ILE A 717 41.20 -20.98 -59.41
CA ILE A 717 39.77 -20.81 -59.06
C ILE A 717 39.60 -19.66 -58.05
N GLN A 718 40.47 -19.55 -57.05
CA GLN A 718 40.43 -18.43 -56.10
C GLN A 718 40.68 -17.07 -56.77
N VAL A 719 41.66 -16.97 -57.66
CA VAL A 719 41.94 -15.74 -58.43
C VAL A 719 40.75 -15.35 -59.32
N GLN A 720 40.10 -16.32 -59.99
CA GLN A 720 38.90 -16.06 -60.79
C GLN A 720 37.72 -15.58 -59.93
N SER A 721 37.53 -16.15 -58.74
CA SER A 721 36.50 -15.70 -57.79
C SER A 721 36.73 -14.26 -57.31
N LEU A 722 37.95 -13.95 -56.87
CA LEU A 722 38.34 -12.60 -56.41
C LEU A 722 38.25 -11.56 -57.54
N HIS A 723 38.63 -11.93 -58.76
CA HIS A 723 38.49 -11.04 -59.93
C HIS A 723 37.00 -10.74 -60.22
N LYS A 724 36.12 -11.75 -60.13
CA LYS A 724 34.68 -11.56 -60.32
C LYS A 724 34.05 -10.69 -59.23
N GLN A 725 34.53 -10.79 -57.98
CA GLN A 725 34.13 -9.90 -56.88
C GLN A 725 34.60 -8.45 -57.10
N LEU A 726 35.84 -8.25 -57.58
CA LEU A 726 36.36 -6.91 -57.92
C LEU A 726 35.55 -6.23 -59.02
N VAL A 727 35.23 -6.94 -60.11
CA VAL A 727 34.39 -6.39 -61.20
C VAL A 727 32.99 -6.02 -60.70
N GLY A 728 32.41 -6.81 -59.79
CA GLY A 728 31.13 -6.46 -59.13
C GLY A 728 31.23 -5.17 -58.32
N LEU A 729 32.28 -5.02 -57.50
CA LEU A 729 32.51 -3.80 -56.70
C LEU A 729 32.78 -2.56 -57.58
N GLU A 730 33.48 -2.70 -58.70
CA GLU A 730 33.68 -1.61 -59.67
C GLU A 730 32.37 -1.18 -60.34
N ALA A 731 31.46 -2.12 -60.64
CA ALA A 731 30.13 -1.83 -61.16
C ALA A 731 29.25 -1.10 -60.13
N VAL A 732 29.19 -1.56 -58.87
CA VAL A 732 28.46 -0.87 -57.78
C VAL A 732 29.01 0.55 -57.57
N LEU A 733 30.33 0.72 -57.61
CA LEU A 733 30.97 2.04 -57.54
C LEU A 733 30.74 2.91 -58.78
N ALA A 734 30.31 2.36 -59.92
CA ALA A 734 29.84 3.15 -61.06
C ALA A 734 28.39 3.61 -60.85
N VAL A 735 27.50 2.69 -60.45
CA VAL A 735 26.07 2.97 -60.15
C VAL A 735 25.95 4.04 -59.07
N GLY A 736 26.66 3.93 -57.94
CA GLY A 736 26.66 4.94 -56.88
C GLY A 736 27.13 6.34 -57.34
N ARG A 737 28.05 6.39 -58.31
CA ARG A 737 28.51 7.65 -58.93
C ARG A 737 27.55 8.22 -59.97
N GLU A 738 26.62 7.41 -60.49
CA GLU A 738 25.50 7.87 -61.33
C GLU A 738 24.35 8.39 -60.45
N ALA A 739 23.97 7.64 -59.41
CA ALA A 739 22.97 8.03 -58.42
C ALA A 739 23.31 9.38 -57.76
N TYR A 740 24.57 9.58 -57.34
CA TYR A 740 25.01 10.86 -56.75
C TYR A 740 24.88 12.04 -57.73
N ARG A 741 25.17 11.85 -59.02
CA ARG A 741 24.99 12.89 -60.06
C ARG A 741 23.52 13.19 -60.32
N LYS A 742 22.64 12.19 -60.25
CA LYS A 742 21.19 12.39 -60.37
C LYS A 742 20.64 13.21 -59.19
N LEU A 743 21.04 12.85 -57.97
CA LEU A 743 20.67 13.56 -56.74
C LEU A 743 21.18 15.02 -56.72
N GLN A 744 22.37 15.27 -57.27
CA GLN A 744 22.91 16.62 -57.53
C GLN A 744 22.01 17.41 -58.50
N SER A 745 21.58 16.79 -59.60
CA SER A 745 20.68 17.41 -60.59
C SER A 745 19.29 17.73 -60.02
N ASP A 746 18.73 16.82 -59.22
CA ASP A 746 17.40 17.01 -58.62
C ASP A 746 17.40 18.15 -57.58
N LEU A 747 18.51 18.33 -56.85
CA LEU A 747 18.72 19.47 -55.96
C LEU A 747 18.82 20.80 -56.74
N ASP A 748 19.52 20.80 -57.88
CA ASP A 748 19.57 21.96 -58.77
C ASP A 748 18.18 22.31 -59.34
N VAL A 749 17.38 21.31 -59.74
CA VAL A 749 15.97 21.50 -60.16
C VAL A 749 15.13 22.09 -59.02
N GLN A 750 15.25 21.56 -57.80
CA GLN A 750 14.55 22.10 -56.62
C GLN A 750 14.91 23.58 -56.37
N SER A 751 16.18 23.95 -56.58
CA SER A 751 16.63 25.35 -56.48
C SER A 751 16.00 26.27 -57.53
N HIS A 752 15.69 25.76 -58.73
CA HIS A 752 15.01 26.51 -59.79
C HIS A 752 13.52 26.65 -59.49
N VAL A 753 12.83 25.55 -59.14
CA VAL A 753 11.40 25.58 -58.75
C VAL A 753 11.17 26.56 -57.59
N LYS A 754 12.10 26.64 -56.63
CA LYS A 754 12.02 27.64 -55.55
C LYS A 754 12.11 29.07 -56.07
N ARG A 755 13.10 29.39 -56.93
CA ARG A 755 13.24 30.73 -57.52
C ARG A 755 12.01 31.13 -58.33
N ASP A 756 11.43 30.22 -59.10
CA ASP A 756 10.21 30.50 -59.86
C ASP A 756 8.97 30.64 -58.96
N ASN A 757 8.87 29.91 -57.84
CA ASN A 757 7.81 30.15 -56.85
C ASN A 757 7.93 31.54 -56.20
N ASP A 758 9.15 31.93 -55.80
CA ASP A 758 9.44 33.27 -55.25
C ASP A 758 9.19 34.38 -56.29
N ARG A 759 9.50 34.14 -57.57
CA ARG A 759 9.19 35.05 -58.70
C ARG A 759 7.69 35.18 -58.93
N LEU A 760 6.95 34.06 -58.97
CA LEU A 760 5.50 34.04 -59.13
C LEU A 760 4.79 34.72 -57.95
N ARG A 761 5.31 34.63 -56.73
CA ARG A 761 4.77 35.39 -55.57
C ARG A 761 4.92 36.90 -55.76
N LEU A 762 6.05 37.36 -56.31
CA LEU A 762 6.27 38.77 -56.63
C LEU A 762 5.40 39.24 -57.81
N GLU A 763 5.23 38.41 -58.84
CA GLU A 763 4.31 38.68 -59.96
C GLU A 763 2.85 38.76 -59.49
N ILE A 764 2.41 37.83 -58.63
CA ILE A 764 1.06 37.83 -58.03
C ILE A 764 0.85 39.07 -57.17
N ALA A 765 1.80 39.43 -56.28
CA ALA A 765 1.69 40.64 -55.46
C ALA A 765 1.58 41.91 -56.32
N ALA A 766 2.45 42.05 -57.33
CA ALA A 766 2.41 43.18 -58.25
C ALA A 766 1.14 43.23 -59.12
N LEU A 767 0.51 42.08 -59.40
CA LEU A 767 -0.79 42.01 -60.06
C LEU A 767 -1.94 42.35 -59.11
N THR A 768 -1.87 41.99 -57.83
CA THR A 768 -2.83 42.43 -56.80
C THR A 768 -2.77 43.94 -56.60
N ASP A 769 -1.57 44.52 -56.45
CA ASP A 769 -1.38 45.98 -56.35
C ASP A 769 -1.96 46.71 -57.58
N GLN A 770 -1.78 46.14 -58.78
CA GLN A 770 -2.38 46.68 -60.01
C GLN A 770 -3.91 46.53 -60.05
N LEU A 771 -4.46 45.44 -59.53
CA LEU A 771 -5.90 45.20 -59.51
C LEU A 771 -6.61 46.11 -58.50
N ASP A 772 -6.01 46.34 -57.32
CA ASP A 772 -6.48 47.31 -56.34
C ASP A 772 -6.38 48.74 -56.87
N ALA A 773 -5.27 49.09 -57.56
CA ALA A 773 -5.14 50.38 -58.24
C ALA A 773 -6.17 50.56 -59.37
N LEU A 774 -6.51 49.49 -60.11
CA LEU A 774 -7.57 49.50 -61.13
C LEU A 774 -8.96 49.62 -60.51
N GLN A 775 -9.25 49.00 -59.37
CA GLN A 775 -10.52 49.19 -58.64
C GLN A 775 -10.65 50.63 -58.12
N ALA A 776 -9.57 51.21 -57.58
CA ALA A 776 -9.54 52.63 -57.19
C ALA A 776 -9.76 53.56 -58.39
N ALA A 777 -9.16 53.24 -59.55
CA ALA A 777 -9.38 53.97 -60.80
C ALA A 777 -10.80 53.79 -61.35
N GLU A 778 -11.41 52.61 -61.22
CA GLU A 778 -12.81 52.36 -61.61
C GLU A 778 -13.78 53.12 -60.71
N GLN A 779 -13.53 53.20 -59.40
CA GLN A 779 -14.32 54.04 -58.48
C GLN A 779 -14.21 55.53 -58.89
N ALA A 780 -13.00 56.04 -59.16
CA ALA A 780 -12.81 57.40 -59.66
C ALA A 780 -13.43 57.65 -61.05
N ALA A 781 -13.42 56.65 -61.94
CA ALA A 781 -14.11 56.71 -63.23
C ALA A 781 -15.63 56.68 -63.07
N SER A 782 -16.15 56.02 -62.03
CA SER A 782 -17.59 55.98 -61.72
C SER A 782 -18.11 57.35 -61.25
N SER A 783 -17.38 58.05 -60.36
CA SER A 783 -17.72 59.44 -60.01
C SER A 783 -17.54 60.39 -61.21
N SER A 784 -16.47 60.21 -61.99
CA SER A 784 -16.26 60.98 -63.23
C SER A 784 -17.38 60.77 -64.26
N LYS A 785 -18.01 59.57 -64.26
CA LYS A 785 -19.16 59.24 -65.11
C LYS A 785 -20.45 59.90 -64.60
N GLU A 786 -20.63 60.04 -63.29
CA GLU A 786 -21.73 60.84 -62.71
C GLU A 786 -21.54 62.33 -63.05
N GLU A 787 -20.34 62.88 -62.90
CA GLU A 787 -20.02 64.25 -63.33
C GLU A 787 -20.25 64.45 -64.84
N LEU A 788 -19.84 63.49 -65.68
CA LEU A 788 -20.10 63.53 -67.12
C LEU A 788 -21.59 63.39 -67.46
N MET A 789 -22.41 62.67 -66.68
CA MET A 789 -23.87 62.69 -66.85
C MET A 789 -24.46 64.07 -66.50
N VAL A 790 -23.97 64.71 -65.43
CA VAL A 790 -24.39 66.08 -65.06
C VAL A 790 -23.96 67.12 -66.12
N LEU A 791 -22.75 66.98 -66.68
CA LEU A 791 -22.27 67.83 -67.77
C LEU A 791 -23.00 67.54 -69.10
N SER A 792 -23.34 66.29 -69.39
CA SER A 792 -24.13 65.89 -70.56
C SER A 792 -25.56 66.42 -70.49
N ALA A 793 -26.18 66.41 -69.31
CA ALA A 793 -27.48 67.04 -69.09
C ALA A 793 -27.43 68.56 -69.38
N LYS A 794 -26.45 69.28 -68.82
CA LYS A 794 -26.22 70.71 -69.11
C LYS A 794 -25.90 70.99 -70.58
N ALA A 795 -25.15 70.10 -71.23
CA ALA A 795 -24.85 70.20 -72.65
C ALA A 795 -26.11 69.99 -73.52
N ALA A 796 -27.01 69.08 -73.12
CA ALA A 796 -28.29 68.86 -73.78
C ALA A 796 -29.26 70.05 -73.61
N GLU A 797 -29.30 70.68 -72.42
CA GLU A 797 -30.00 71.94 -72.19
C GLU A 797 -29.47 73.05 -73.10
N ALA A 798 -28.15 73.25 -73.12
CA ALA A 798 -27.49 74.23 -73.99
C ALA A 798 -27.72 73.92 -75.48
N HIS A 799 -27.76 72.66 -75.91
CA HIS A 799 -28.04 72.29 -77.29
C HIS A 799 -29.51 72.54 -77.68
N ALA A 800 -30.45 72.32 -76.75
CA ALA A 800 -31.86 72.66 -76.95
C ALA A 800 -32.06 74.18 -77.06
N GLU A 801 -31.32 74.97 -76.28
CA GLU A 801 -31.31 76.44 -76.36
C GLU A 801 -30.65 76.94 -77.66
N LEU A 802 -29.51 76.38 -78.06
CA LEU A 802 -28.85 76.69 -79.34
C LEU A 802 -29.75 76.31 -80.54
N LYS A 803 -30.50 75.20 -80.46
CA LYS A 803 -31.50 74.83 -81.47
C LYS A 803 -32.69 75.81 -81.52
N ARG A 804 -33.04 76.42 -80.38
CA ARG A 804 -33.98 77.55 -80.28
C ARG A 804 -33.44 78.79 -80.99
N VAL A 805 -32.18 79.13 -80.77
CA VAL A 805 -31.50 80.26 -81.45
C VAL A 805 -31.36 80.00 -82.95
N GLN A 806 -31.04 78.77 -83.38
CA GLN A 806 -31.00 78.41 -84.80
C GLN A 806 -32.38 78.44 -85.46
N SER A 807 -33.47 78.12 -84.75
CA SER A 807 -34.81 78.26 -85.33
C SER A 807 -35.19 79.73 -85.53
N GLN A 808 -34.78 80.63 -84.61
CA GLN A 808 -34.88 82.08 -84.80
C GLN A 808 -34.00 82.59 -85.95
N ALA A 809 -32.74 82.15 -86.03
CA ALA A 809 -31.84 82.50 -87.13
C ALA A 809 -32.37 82.03 -88.50
N SER A 810 -33.05 80.87 -88.54
CA SER A 810 -33.66 80.31 -89.75
C SER A 810 -34.90 81.09 -90.18
N THR A 811 -35.74 81.55 -89.26
CA THR A 811 -36.86 82.45 -89.61
C THR A 811 -36.34 83.82 -90.06
N TYR A 812 -35.30 84.37 -89.43
CA TYR A 812 -34.64 85.59 -89.92
C TYR A 812 -34.03 85.42 -91.33
N GLN A 813 -33.38 84.29 -91.63
CA GLN A 813 -32.88 84.02 -92.99
C GLN A 813 -34.00 83.83 -94.03
N HIS A 814 -35.15 83.28 -93.64
CA HIS A 814 -36.33 83.25 -94.52
C HIS A 814 -36.81 84.67 -94.83
N SER A 815 -36.95 85.52 -93.79
CA SER A 815 -37.30 86.93 -93.97
C SER A 815 -36.29 87.72 -94.81
N ILE A 816 -35.00 87.33 -94.82
CA ILE A 816 -33.99 87.94 -95.69
C ILE A 816 -34.18 87.49 -97.15
N ARG A 817 -34.39 86.19 -97.44
CA ARG A 817 -34.64 85.75 -98.83
C ARG A 817 -35.97 86.27 -99.39
N ASP A 818 -37.00 86.41 -98.56
CA ASP A 818 -38.28 87.04 -98.92
C ASP A 818 -38.15 88.57 -99.22
N LEU A 819 -37.01 89.17 -98.87
CA LEU A 819 -36.61 90.53 -99.24
C LEU A 819 -35.68 90.55 -100.47
N GLU A 820 -34.78 89.57 -100.62
CA GLU A 820 -33.89 89.44 -101.79
C GLU A 820 -34.61 88.94 -103.06
N ALA A 821 -35.80 88.34 -102.92
CA ALA A 821 -36.66 87.93 -104.03
C ALA A 821 -37.61 89.05 -104.53
N ARG A 822 -37.32 90.32 -104.23
CA ARG A 822 -38.11 91.51 -104.60
C ARG A 822 -37.30 92.51 -105.41
#